data_AF-A0A1F2R2W8-F1
#
_entry.id   AF-A0A1F2R2W8-F1
#
_cell.length_a   1.000
_cell.length_b   1.000
_cell.length_c   1.000
_cell.angle_alpha   90.00
_cell.angle_beta   90.00
_cell.angle_gamma   90.00
#
_symmetry.space_group_name_H-M   'P 1'
#
loop_
_entity.id
_entity.type
_entity.pdbx_description
1 polymer ?
#
loop_
_entity_poly.entity_id
_entity_poly.type
_entity_poly.pdbx_seq_one_letter_code
_entity_poly.pdbx_strand_id
1 'polypeptide(L)'
;MLRVSVDRERARFGSWYEMFPRSWGPDPTRSATLREAETHLHRIAAMGFDVTYLAPIHPIGTTFRKGRGNALAAEPGEPGSPWAIGSTAGGHKAVDPGLGTLDDFDHFVGEAGRLGLEVALDLAYQCSPDHPYVREHPEWFRHRPDGTIKYAENPPKKYQDIYPFDFECDAWPALWEELKSVVEFWIARGVTIFRVDNPHTKPYRFWEWLIREIRSRHPDVIFLAEAFTRPKVMYYLAKLGFTQSYTYFTWRNTKDELTAYFTEINHPEVAEFFRPNLFANTPDILHAYLQRGGPPAFQIRLILAATLGASYGIYSGFELCENRAVAGTEEYADSEKYQYRPWDWDRSVHIKDLVTAINRIRHDNPALHSDRGLRFCQTDNPNLMAFCKISPDRSNAMLVVVNLDYERTQQGFVQAPLDDLGLPQHEPYDVVDELDGVRYTWSGDWNYVKLDPLVSVAHVLQVPVRVPDLATDLGEALGPFLERQRWFLGKARTIAATHLVDWSPVGSMPEGLVPAIAGVTYADGGEERYFTPLAVLSEADVQRALGVETIARRAGAALVDALEDDAACRALLAAMLTGRSISLHNGIARARAYRRDATSDGLPIVGGVAEQSNSSIRFGDRYVLKLLRRLEPGPHPELEVAVFLSRQRFTQIAPLVATLEYARPGEEPMLLALLQGFVPHSGTAWDRAVGEVQQFLLRDRRRGPATDTIPFLASAALLGQRTAELHIALAGEGSSPDFAPEALTAAHVAALVARLQEDAHRSLTALAGRLDSLPPPVQERARAVLSLRARLDAHISSLATVPASSMRTRVHGDYHLGQVLCAGDDFVIIDFEGEPARSLAERRAKQSPLKDVAGMLRSFSYAAYAALAAVSDRQPKLRERFEERALLWETGIRAAFLSRYRQTMADAAPVPVDDQRFGQLLDTFILEKVLYELAYELASRPQWVGIPLAGILQILSGPVGQVRGR
;
A
#
# COMPACT_ATOMS: atom_id res chain seq x y z
N MET A 1 -9.26 -8.48 -13.02
CA MET A 1 -9.48 -7.57 -11.87
C MET A 1 -10.34 -8.32 -10.86
N LEU A 2 -9.90 -8.48 -9.60
CA LEU A 2 -10.68 -9.09 -8.53
C LEU A 2 -11.55 -8.01 -7.86
N ARG A 3 -12.79 -8.35 -7.46
CA ARG A 3 -13.72 -7.42 -6.79
C ARG A 3 -13.60 -7.59 -5.27
N VAL A 4 -13.39 -6.49 -4.55
CA VAL A 4 -13.39 -6.45 -3.08
C VAL A 4 -14.55 -5.56 -2.62
N SER A 5 -15.37 -6.04 -1.70
CA SER A 5 -16.44 -5.26 -1.06
C SER A 5 -15.97 -4.80 0.33
N VAL A 6 -16.01 -3.49 0.58
CA VAL A 6 -15.63 -2.91 1.88
C VAL A 6 -16.91 -2.43 2.58
N ASP A 7 -17.17 -3.02 3.75
CA ASP A 7 -18.29 -2.66 4.62
C ASP A 7 -17.85 -1.65 5.70
N ARG A 8 -18.81 -0.97 6.33
CA ARG A 8 -18.57 -0.21 7.58
C ARG A 8 -18.09 -1.14 8.70
N GLU A 9 -17.41 -0.59 9.70
CA GLU A 9 -16.76 -1.37 10.76
C GLU A 9 -17.70 -2.34 11.51
N ARG A 10 -18.95 -1.94 11.77
CA ARG A 10 -19.95 -2.79 12.44
C ARG A 10 -20.17 -4.16 11.79
N ALA A 11 -19.90 -4.27 10.48
CA ALA A 11 -19.93 -5.54 9.77
C ALA A 11 -18.90 -6.55 10.30
N ARG A 12 -17.81 -6.08 10.90
CA ARG A 12 -16.73 -6.87 11.50
C ARG A 12 -16.76 -6.85 13.02
N PHE A 13 -16.91 -5.67 13.64
CA PHE A 13 -16.78 -5.50 15.09
C PHE A 13 -18.07 -4.98 15.73
N GLY A 14 -18.56 -5.70 16.75
CA GLY A 14 -19.68 -5.21 17.56
C GLY A 14 -20.22 -6.25 18.54
N SER A 15 -20.77 -5.74 19.63
CA SER A 15 -21.40 -6.51 20.71
C SER A 15 -22.92 -6.45 20.59
N TRP A 16 -23.58 -7.60 20.51
CA TRP A 16 -25.02 -7.74 20.25
C TRP A 16 -25.78 -8.17 21.51
N TYR A 17 -26.93 -7.55 21.74
CA TYR A 17 -27.85 -7.92 22.81
C TYR A 17 -29.23 -8.24 22.22
N GLU A 18 -29.66 -9.49 22.33
CA GLU A 18 -30.99 -9.93 21.88
C GLU A 18 -32.02 -9.77 23.00
N MET A 19 -33.15 -9.14 22.69
CA MET A 19 -34.25 -8.93 23.62
C MET A 19 -35.63 -9.15 22.99
N PHE A 20 -36.62 -9.41 23.84
CA PHE A 20 -38.04 -9.47 23.49
C PHE A 20 -38.74 -8.27 24.13
N PRO A 21 -39.04 -7.19 23.37
CA PRO A 21 -39.65 -5.98 23.92
C PRO A 21 -40.89 -6.25 24.76
N ARG A 22 -41.73 -7.22 24.33
CA ARG A 22 -42.97 -7.61 25.02
C ARG A 22 -42.80 -8.07 26.47
N SER A 23 -41.61 -8.51 26.88
CA SER A 23 -41.35 -8.98 28.25
C SER A 23 -40.76 -7.90 29.16
N TRP A 24 -40.46 -6.72 28.60
CA TRP A 24 -39.64 -5.68 29.23
C TRP A 24 -40.52 -4.53 29.70
N GLY A 25 -41.56 -4.87 30.48
CA GLY A 25 -42.49 -3.92 31.06
C GLY A 25 -42.84 -4.29 32.50
N PRO A 26 -43.56 -3.40 33.21
CA PRO A 26 -43.85 -3.57 34.63
C PRO A 26 -44.92 -4.64 34.91
N ASP A 27 -45.72 -5.01 33.92
CA ASP A 27 -46.81 -5.98 34.05
C ASP A 27 -46.48 -7.30 33.34
N PRO A 28 -46.22 -8.40 34.06
CA PRO A 28 -45.83 -9.68 33.47
C PRO A 28 -47.00 -10.45 32.84
N THR A 29 -48.22 -9.92 32.91
CA THR A 29 -49.42 -10.59 32.39
C THR A 29 -49.81 -10.16 30.98
N ARG A 30 -49.17 -9.12 30.44
CA ARG A 30 -49.41 -8.57 29.10
C ARG A 30 -48.11 -8.26 28.38
N SER A 31 -48.24 -7.92 27.10
CA SER A 31 -47.13 -7.32 26.36
C SER A 31 -46.81 -5.95 26.94
N ALA A 32 -45.52 -5.71 27.17
CA ALA A 32 -45.00 -4.36 27.31
C ALA A 32 -45.07 -3.61 25.98
N THR A 33 -45.23 -2.30 26.04
CA THR A 33 -45.09 -1.42 24.86
C THR A 33 -43.62 -1.13 24.57
N LEU A 34 -43.29 -0.65 23.36
CA LEU A 34 -41.94 -0.19 23.02
C LEU A 34 -41.49 0.96 23.91
N ARG A 35 -42.43 1.81 24.36
CA ARG A 35 -42.18 2.88 25.36
C ARG A 35 -41.82 2.35 26.74
N GLU A 36 -42.40 1.22 27.15
CA GLU A 36 -42.01 0.58 28.41
C GLU A 36 -40.65 -0.10 28.25
N ALA A 37 -40.44 -0.80 27.13
CA ALA A 37 -39.18 -1.50 26.83
C ALA A 37 -37.98 -0.55 26.67
N GLU A 38 -38.18 0.67 26.14
CA GLU A 38 -37.11 1.65 25.91
C GLU A 38 -36.37 2.04 27.20
N THR A 39 -37.06 1.97 28.35
CA THR A 39 -36.48 2.28 29.67
C THR A 39 -35.27 1.42 30.02
N HIS A 40 -35.14 0.27 29.37
CA HIS A 40 -34.03 -0.66 29.55
C HIS A 40 -32.91 -0.52 28.51
N LEU A 41 -33.06 0.31 27.48
CA LEU A 41 -31.97 0.60 26.53
C LEU A 41 -30.75 1.19 27.24
N HIS A 42 -30.96 2.02 28.27
CA HIS A 42 -29.87 2.51 29.13
C HIS A 42 -29.08 1.39 29.79
N ARG A 43 -29.73 0.29 30.19
CA ARG A 43 -29.05 -0.87 30.78
C ARG A 43 -28.20 -1.60 29.75
N ILE A 44 -28.73 -1.79 28.54
CA ILE A 44 -28.01 -2.43 27.44
C ILE A 44 -26.78 -1.59 27.06
N ALA A 45 -26.96 -0.28 26.89
CA ALA A 45 -25.88 0.66 26.59
C ALA A 45 -24.84 0.71 27.73
N ALA A 46 -25.27 0.72 28.99
CA ALA A 46 -24.36 0.71 30.14
C ALA A 46 -23.50 -0.56 30.22
N MET A 47 -24.00 -1.70 29.74
CA MET A 47 -23.21 -2.92 29.60
C MET A 47 -22.24 -2.88 28.41
N GLY A 48 -22.22 -1.80 27.61
CA GLY A 48 -21.28 -1.59 26.51
C GLY A 48 -21.65 -2.30 25.21
N PHE A 49 -22.92 -2.67 25.03
CA PHE A 49 -23.42 -3.21 23.77
C PHE A 49 -23.54 -2.12 22.70
N ASP A 50 -23.49 -2.58 21.45
CA ASP A 50 -23.53 -1.74 20.26
C ASP A 50 -24.82 -1.92 19.45
N VAL A 51 -25.38 -3.12 19.51
CA VAL A 51 -26.53 -3.53 18.71
C VAL A 51 -27.57 -4.14 19.62
N THR A 52 -28.79 -3.60 19.57
CA THR A 52 -29.96 -4.20 20.20
C THR A 52 -30.75 -4.95 19.13
N TYR A 53 -30.71 -6.28 19.21
CA TYR A 53 -31.42 -7.18 18.30
C TYR A 53 -32.80 -7.53 18.89
N LEU A 54 -33.85 -7.20 18.15
CA LEU A 54 -35.23 -7.47 18.55
C LEU A 54 -35.74 -8.75 17.87
N ALA A 55 -36.32 -9.65 18.67
CA ALA A 55 -37.23 -10.67 18.14
C ALA A 55 -38.37 -10.01 17.32
N PRO A 56 -39.04 -10.74 16.41
CA PRO A 56 -40.07 -10.15 15.56
C PRO A 56 -41.09 -9.30 16.33
N ILE A 57 -41.28 -8.06 15.88
CA ILE A 57 -42.16 -7.07 16.55
C ILE A 57 -43.55 -6.98 15.92
N HIS A 58 -43.89 -7.92 15.04
CA HIS A 58 -45.10 -7.89 14.22
C HIS A 58 -46.29 -8.56 14.94
N PRO A 59 -47.54 -8.30 14.50
CA PRO A 59 -48.71 -8.97 15.02
C PRO A 59 -48.57 -10.50 14.98
N ILE A 60 -48.96 -11.19 16.05
CA ILE A 60 -48.83 -12.66 16.17
C ILE A 60 -50.16 -13.38 15.89
N GLY A 61 -50.12 -14.41 15.04
CA GLY A 61 -51.28 -15.23 14.68
C GLY A 61 -51.94 -15.92 15.88
N THR A 62 -53.25 -16.18 15.78
CA THR A 62 -54.08 -16.88 16.77
C THR A 62 -54.34 -18.34 16.39
N THR A 63 -54.45 -18.63 15.09
CA THR A 63 -54.68 -19.97 14.56
C THR A 63 -53.45 -20.84 14.76
N PHE A 64 -53.62 -22.00 15.41
CA PHE A 64 -52.55 -22.91 15.83
C PHE A 64 -51.46 -22.26 16.70
N ARG A 65 -51.77 -21.15 17.38
CA ARG A 65 -50.83 -20.47 18.28
C ARG A 65 -50.30 -21.44 19.33
N LYS A 66 -48.98 -21.46 19.47
CA LYS A 66 -48.29 -22.26 20.49
C LYS A 66 -48.40 -21.64 21.88
N GLY A 67 -48.59 -22.49 22.88
CA GLY A 67 -48.65 -22.11 24.29
C GLY A 67 -47.32 -22.24 25.02
N ARG A 68 -47.33 -21.96 26.34
CA ARG A 68 -46.16 -22.11 27.22
C ARG A 68 -45.47 -23.46 27.05
N GLY A 69 -44.14 -23.46 27.15
CA GLY A 69 -43.34 -24.68 26.99
C GLY A 69 -43.46 -25.32 25.60
N ASN A 70 -43.75 -24.53 24.55
CA ASN A 70 -43.94 -25.01 23.17
C ASN A 70 -45.16 -25.96 23.02
N ALA A 71 -46.20 -25.76 23.85
CA ALA A 71 -47.44 -26.52 23.75
C ALA A 71 -48.13 -26.29 22.40
N LEU A 72 -48.77 -27.33 21.86
CA LEU A 72 -49.43 -27.28 20.54
C LEU A 72 -50.66 -26.36 20.49
N ALA A 73 -51.20 -25.99 21.65
CA ALA A 73 -52.34 -25.09 21.77
C ALA A 73 -52.05 -24.09 22.90
N ALA A 74 -52.34 -22.82 22.64
CA ALA A 74 -52.24 -21.74 23.61
C ALA A 74 -53.48 -21.66 24.51
N GLU A 75 -53.26 -21.41 25.79
CA GLU A 75 -54.30 -21.00 26.73
C GLU A 75 -54.67 -19.51 26.54
N PRO A 76 -55.88 -19.07 26.94
CA PRO A 76 -56.25 -17.66 26.89
C PRO A 76 -55.22 -16.77 27.60
N GLY A 77 -54.72 -15.75 26.90
CA GLY A 77 -53.73 -14.81 27.43
C GLY A 77 -52.27 -15.19 27.13
N GLU A 78 -51.99 -16.37 26.57
CA GLU A 78 -50.64 -16.72 26.14
C GLU A 78 -50.26 -16.00 24.82
N PRO A 79 -49.06 -15.39 24.75
CA PRO A 79 -48.70 -14.51 23.65
C PRO A 79 -48.33 -15.26 22.36
N GLY A 80 -47.94 -16.53 22.45
CA GLY A 80 -47.43 -17.28 21.31
C GLY A 80 -46.05 -16.86 20.84
N SER A 81 -45.60 -17.48 19.75
CA SER A 81 -44.29 -17.24 19.13
C SER A 81 -44.26 -15.93 18.33
N PRO A 82 -43.30 -15.02 18.56
CA PRO A 82 -43.11 -13.84 17.70
C PRO A 82 -42.87 -14.19 16.23
N TRP A 83 -42.26 -15.35 15.96
CA TRP A 83 -42.00 -15.83 14.60
C TRP A 83 -43.26 -16.33 13.88
N ALA A 84 -44.41 -16.44 14.56
CA ALA A 84 -45.72 -16.69 13.93
C ALA A 84 -46.36 -15.38 13.44
N ILE A 85 -45.65 -14.73 12.51
CA ILE A 85 -45.93 -13.38 12.03
C ILE A 85 -47.23 -13.33 11.24
N GLY A 86 -48.10 -12.38 11.57
CA GLY A 86 -49.31 -12.07 10.86
C GLY A 86 -50.57 -12.33 11.67
N SER A 87 -51.45 -11.35 11.70
CA SER A 87 -52.83 -11.51 12.17
C SER A 87 -53.74 -10.55 11.41
N THR A 88 -55.01 -10.46 11.82
CA THR A 88 -55.92 -9.44 11.28
C THR A 88 -55.46 -8.00 11.52
N ALA A 89 -54.52 -7.77 12.45
CA ALA A 89 -53.94 -6.46 12.72
C ALA A 89 -52.81 -6.06 11.77
N GLY A 90 -52.27 -6.99 10.96
CA GLY A 90 -51.21 -6.70 9.99
C GLY A 90 -50.17 -7.82 9.85
N GLY A 91 -49.18 -7.57 8.99
CA GLY A 91 -48.10 -8.51 8.64
C GLY A 91 -46.71 -7.93 8.90
N HIS A 92 -45.73 -8.27 8.05
CA HIS A 92 -44.32 -7.88 8.18
C HIS A 92 -44.01 -6.36 8.21
N LYS A 93 -44.96 -5.51 7.81
CA LYS A 93 -44.83 -4.03 7.84
C LYS A 93 -45.64 -3.37 8.97
N ALA A 94 -46.13 -4.17 9.92
CA ALA A 94 -46.89 -3.71 11.07
C ALA A 94 -46.12 -3.98 12.38
N VAL A 95 -46.48 -3.22 13.41
CA VAL A 95 -46.06 -3.45 14.81
C VAL A 95 -47.21 -4.16 15.54
N ASP A 96 -46.90 -5.13 16.39
CA ASP A 96 -47.90 -5.81 17.22
C ASP A 96 -48.65 -4.78 18.07
N PRO A 97 -49.99 -4.80 18.12
CA PRO A 97 -50.76 -3.82 18.89
C PRO A 97 -50.41 -3.78 20.38
N GLY A 98 -49.92 -4.89 20.95
CA GLY A 98 -49.43 -4.94 22.33
C GLY A 98 -48.09 -4.24 22.54
N LEU A 99 -47.31 -4.03 21.47
CA LEU A 99 -46.06 -3.26 21.48
C LEU A 99 -46.29 -1.77 21.22
N GLY A 100 -47.44 -1.37 20.66
CA GLY A 100 -47.79 0.02 20.39
C GLY A 100 -47.94 0.31 18.89
N THR A 101 -47.46 1.46 18.45
CA THR A 101 -47.60 1.97 17.08
C THR A 101 -46.28 2.03 16.32
N LEU A 102 -46.33 2.35 15.01
CA LEU A 102 -45.13 2.65 14.24
C LEU A 102 -44.39 3.89 14.77
N ASP A 103 -45.11 4.89 15.30
CA ASP A 103 -44.48 6.08 15.89
C ASP A 103 -43.72 5.73 17.19
N ASP A 104 -44.20 4.75 17.95
CA ASP A 104 -43.48 4.23 19.12
C ASP A 104 -42.22 3.46 18.71
N PHE A 105 -42.26 2.77 17.58
CA PHE A 105 -41.07 2.14 16.99
C PHE A 105 -40.04 3.17 16.54
N ASP A 106 -40.47 4.19 15.79
CA ASP A 106 -39.58 5.26 15.33
C ASP A 106 -38.93 5.98 16.53
N HIS A 107 -39.68 6.16 17.63
CA HIS A 107 -39.12 6.67 18.88
C HIS A 107 -38.10 5.72 19.52
N PHE A 108 -38.41 4.43 19.61
CA PHE A 108 -37.51 3.43 20.18
C PHE A 108 -36.17 3.39 19.42
N VAL A 109 -36.20 3.43 18.08
CA VAL A 109 -35.00 3.51 17.24
C VAL A 109 -34.25 4.82 17.48
N GLY A 110 -34.97 5.94 17.60
CA GLY A 110 -34.38 7.24 17.92
C GLY A 110 -33.65 7.25 19.27
N GLU A 111 -34.24 6.66 20.31
CA GLU A 111 -33.64 6.60 21.65
C GLU A 111 -32.46 5.63 21.69
N ALA A 112 -32.55 4.47 21.03
CA ALA A 112 -31.42 3.57 20.85
C ALA A 112 -30.23 4.31 20.21
N GLY A 113 -30.48 5.05 19.13
CA GLY A 113 -29.46 5.86 18.45
C GLY A 113 -28.83 6.93 19.36
N ARG A 114 -29.61 7.59 20.23
CA ARG A 114 -29.08 8.57 21.22
C ARG A 114 -28.13 7.93 22.23
N LEU A 115 -28.30 6.64 22.50
CA LEU A 115 -27.46 5.84 23.39
C LEU A 115 -26.30 5.14 22.69
N GLY A 116 -26.12 5.36 21.38
CA GLY A 116 -25.09 4.71 20.58
C GLY A 116 -25.42 3.26 20.19
N LEU A 117 -26.68 2.84 20.34
CA LEU A 117 -27.16 1.52 19.96
C LEU A 117 -27.78 1.54 18.55
N GLU A 118 -27.42 0.57 17.73
CA GLU A 118 -28.12 0.29 16.46
C GLU A 118 -29.21 -0.78 16.69
N VAL A 119 -30.39 -0.57 16.11
CA VAL A 119 -31.46 -1.58 16.18
C VAL A 119 -31.29 -2.59 15.04
N ALA A 120 -31.22 -3.87 15.40
CA ALA A 120 -31.33 -4.98 14.46
C ALA A 120 -32.70 -5.63 14.56
N LEU A 121 -33.37 -5.83 13.43
CA LEU A 121 -34.66 -6.53 13.38
C LEU A 121 -34.50 -7.97 12.88
N ASP A 122 -35.24 -8.89 13.48
CA ASP A 122 -35.43 -10.23 12.92
C ASP A 122 -36.21 -10.15 11.60
N LEU A 123 -35.70 -10.81 10.57
CA LEU A 123 -36.32 -10.94 9.26
C LEU A 123 -36.63 -12.42 8.99
N ALA A 124 -37.83 -12.83 9.39
CA ALA A 124 -38.35 -14.17 9.16
C ALA A 124 -39.40 -14.20 8.04
N TYR A 125 -39.00 -14.63 6.84
CA TYR A 125 -39.94 -14.79 5.72
C TYR A 125 -40.75 -16.08 5.84
N GLN A 126 -41.85 -15.96 6.57
CA GLN A 126 -42.87 -16.98 6.83
C GLN A 126 -44.13 -16.29 7.38
N CYS A 127 -45.27 -16.97 7.34
CA CYS A 127 -46.55 -16.40 7.78
C CYS A 127 -47.25 -17.31 8.78
N SER A 128 -47.93 -16.76 9.77
CA SER A 128 -48.99 -17.48 10.47
C SER A 128 -50.16 -17.76 9.51
N PRO A 129 -51.07 -18.70 9.84
CA PRO A 129 -52.29 -18.91 9.05
C PRO A 129 -53.19 -17.67 8.95
N ASP A 130 -53.06 -16.73 9.89
CA ASP A 130 -53.89 -15.52 9.97
C ASP A 130 -53.23 -14.31 9.26
N HIS A 131 -52.04 -14.48 8.67
CA HIS A 131 -51.34 -13.39 7.99
C HIS A 131 -52.15 -12.92 6.77
N PRO A 132 -52.26 -11.59 6.51
CA PRO A 132 -53.02 -11.05 5.36
C PRO A 132 -52.67 -11.70 4.02
N TYR A 133 -51.38 -11.93 3.74
CA TYR A 133 -50.93 -12.63 2.53
C TYR A 133 -51.54 -14.02 2.32
N VAL A 134 -51.88 -14.78 3.36
CA VAL A 134 -52.48 -16.12 3.17
C VAL A 134 -53.85 -16.01 2.48
N ARG A 135 -54.59 -14.93 2.76
CA ARG A 135 -55.88 -14.65 2.14
C ARG A 135 -55.75 -13.85 0.85
N GLU A 136 -54.87 -12.86 0.83
CA GLU A 136 -54.74 -11.89 -0.26
C GLU A 136 -53.88 -12.40 -1.42
N HIS A 137 -52.94 -13.30 -1.12
CA HIS A 137 -52.00 -13.90 -2.07
C HIS A 137 -51.86 -15.42 -1.84
N PRO A 138 -52.95 -16.20 -1.97
CA PRO A 138 -52.87 -17.66 -1.81
C PRO A 138 -51.87 -18.30 -2.77
N GLU A 139 -51.63 -17.69 -3.93
CA GLU A 139 -50.64 -18.13 -4.91
C GLU A 139 -49.19 -18.13 -4.40
N TRP A 140 -48.88 -17.41 -3.32
CA TRP A 140 -47.55 -17.41 -2.70
C TRP A 140 -47.30 -18.62 -1.78
N PHE A 141 -48.27 -19.53 -1.65
CA PHE A 141 -48.18 -20.70 -0.79
C PHE A 141 -48.48 -21.99 -1.55
N ARG A 142 -47.81 -23.07 -1.15
CA ARG A 142 -48.05 -24.37 -1.76
C ARG A 142 -49.24 -25.08 -1.11
N HIS A 143 -50.36 -25.09 -1.84
CA HIS A 143 -51.57 -25.81 -1.43
C HIS A 143 -51.48 -27.30 -1.74
N ARG A 144 -51.96 -28.12 -0.80
CA ARG A 144 -52.22 -29.55 -1.00
C ARG A 144 -53.49 -29.76 -1.83
N PRO A 145 -53.73 -30.97 -2.36
CA PRO A 145 -54.94 -31.27 -3.13
C PRO A 145 -56.26 -31.02 -2.38
N ASP A 146 -56.24 -31.01 -1.04
CA ASP A 146 -57.39 -30.70 -0.19
C ASP A 146 -57.56 -29.20 0.11
N GLY A 147 -56.72 -28.35 -0.49
CA GLY A 147 -56.70 -26.90 -0.30
C GLY A 147 -55.90 -26.42 0.92
N THR A 148 -55.43 -27.31 1.79
CA THR A 148 -54.66 -26.93 2.99
C THR A 148 -53.20 -26.60 2.68
N ILE A 149 -52.56 -25.78 3.50
CA ILE A 149 -51.14 -25.47 3.41
C ILE A 149 -50.38 -26.28 4.47
N LYS A 150 -49.27 -26.93 4.08
CA LYS A 150 -48.43 -27.66 5.03
C LYS A 150 -47.66 -26.65 5.89
N TYR A 151 -47.71 -26.83 7.21
CA TYR A 151 -46.91 -26.05 8.17
C TYR A 151 -45.40 -26.25 7.97
N ALA A 152 -44.58 -25.28 8.39
CA ALA A 152 -43.13 -25.33 8.19
C ALA A 152 -42.44 -26.36 9.11
N GLU A 153 -41.36 -26.96 8.63
CA GLU A 153 -40.55 -27.93 9.39
C GLU A 153 -39.06 -27.66 9.16
N ASN A 154 -38.26 -27.77 10.22
CA ASN A 154 -36.80 -27.87 10.14
C ASN A 154 -36.40 -29.12 10.95
N PRO A 155 -36.46 -30.32 10.35
CA PRO A 155 -36.44 -31.58 11.09
C PRO A 155 -35.26 -31.68 12.08
N PRO A 156 -35.51 -32.10 13.34
CA PRO A 156 -36.77 -32.66 13.84
C PRO A 156 -37.81 -31.62 14.31
N LYS A 157 -37.52 -30.31 14.28
CA LYS A 157 -38.45 -29.25 14.73
C LYS A 157 -39.65 -29.10 13.79
N LYS A 158 -40.83 -28.94 14.38
CA LYS A 158 -42.11 -28.69 13.69
C LYS A 158 -42.69 -27.36 14.15
N TYR A 159 -43.20 -26.59 13.20
CA TYR A 159 -43.73 -25.25 13.44
C TYR A 159 -45.17 -25.16 12.91
N GLN A 160 -46.11 -25.74 13.67
CA GLN A 160 -47.53 -25.84 13.32
C GLN A 160 -48.23 -24.48 13.20
N ASP A 161 -47.65 -23.46 13.80
CA ASP A 161 -48.10 -22.08 13.86
C ASP A 161 -47.68 -21.23 12.64
N ILE A 162 -46.94 -21.80 11.68
CA ILE A 162 -46.43 -21.06 10.50
C ILE A 162 -46.49 -21.85 9.18
N TYR A 163 -46.65 -21.10 8.10
CA TYR A 163 -46.59 -21.53 6.70
C TYR A 163 -45.36 -20.95 6.00
N PRO A 164 -44.63 -21.77 5.21
CA PRO A 164 -43.54 -21.28 4.37
C PRO A 164 -44.08 -20.69 3.06
N PHE A 165 -43.41 -19.65 2.54
CA PHE A 165 -43.65 -19.18 1.18
C PHE A 165 -43.19 -20.19 0.13
N ASP A 166 -43.90 -20.25 -0.99
CA ASP A 166 -43.51 -20.94 -2.21
C ASP A 166 -42.76 -19.98 -3.13
N PHE A 167 -41.44 -19.97 -3.04
CA PHE A 167 -40.59 -19.13 -3.89
C PHE A 167 -40.53 -19.60 -5.36
N GLU A 168 -41.13 -20.75 -5.68
CA GLU A 168 -41.22 -21.30 -7.05
C GLU A 168 -42.63 -21.13 -7.64
N CYS A 169 -43.51 -20.37 -6.99
CA CYS A 169 -44.84 -20.07 -7.52
C CYS A 169 -44.77 -19.26 -8.82
N ASP A 170 -45.85 -19.30 -9.62
CA ASP A 170 -45.94 -18.53 -10.87
C ASP A 170 -45.84 -17.01 -10.65
N ALA A 171 -46.21 -16.54 -9.45
CA ALA A 171 -46.15 -15.14 -9.03
C ALA A 171 -44.84 -14.76 -8.31
N TRP A 172 -43.78 -15.57 -8.42
CA TRP A 172 -42.51 -15.33 -7.71
C TRP A 172 -41.92 -13.91 -7.87
N PRO A 173 -42.03 -13.20 -9.03
CA PRO A 173 -41.48 -11.84 -9.13
C PRO A 173 -42.20 -10.87 -8.20
N ALA A 174 -43.52 -10.99 -8.07
CA ALA A 174 -44.32 -10.15 -7.19
C ALA A 174 -44.02 -10.46 -5.71
N LEU A 175 -43.86 -11.74 -5.37
CA LEU A 175 -43.42 -12.16 -4.03
C LEU A 175 -42.05 -11.54 -3.69
N TRP A 176 -41.06 -11.66 -4.58
CA TRP A 176 -39.70 -11.16 -4.31
C TRP A 176 -39.68 -9.64 -4.13
N GLU A 177 -40.43 -8.90 -4.96
CA GLU A 177 -40.59 -7.45 -4.83
C GLU A 177 -41.28 -7.07 -3.52
N GLU A 178 -42.33 -7.78 -3.11
CA GLU A 178 -42.98 -7.51 -1.82
C GLU A 178 -42.04 -7.77 -0.65
N LEU A 179 -41.32 -8.89 -0.63
CA LEU A 179 -40.35 -9.19 0.43
C LEU A 179 -39.21 -8.15 0.47
N LYS A 180 -38.72 -7.69 -0.69
CA LYS A 180 -37.76 -6.57 -0.75
C LYS A 180 -38.33 -5.30 -0.12
N SER A 181 -39.58 -4.96 -0.44
CA SER A 181 -40.22 -3.75 0.08
C SER A 181 -40.44 -3.78 1.60
N VAL A 182 -40.47 -4.95 2.24
CA VAL A 182 -40.46 -5.08 3.72
C VAL A 182 -39.14 -4.53 4.26
N VAL A 183 -38.00 -4.91 3.67
CA VAL A 183 -36.68 -4.41 4.09
C VAL A 183 -36.58 -2.91 3.86
N GLU A 184 -36.99 -2.41 2.69
CA GLU A 184 -36.99 -0.97 2.38
C GLU A 184 -37.89 -0.17 3.34
N PHE A 185 -39.02 -0.73 3.75
CA PHE A 185 -39.94 -0.11 4.71
C PHE A 185 -39.29 0.12 6.09
N TRP A 186 -38.49 -0.83 6.58
CA TRP A 186 -37.81 -0.72 7.86
C TRP A 186 -36.51 0.10 7.77
N ILE A 187 -35.81 0.07 6.64
CA ILE A 187 -34.68 0.99 6.37
C ILE A 187 -35.15 2.45 6.44
N ALA A 188 -36.32 2.76 5.87
CA ALA A 188 -36.90 4.10 5.92
C ALA A 188 -37.19 4.60 7.35
N ARG A 189 -37.16 3.70 8.35
CA ARG A 189 -37.36 3.96 9.78
C ARG A 189 -36.08 3.82 10.61
N GLY A 190 -34.91 3.81 9.96
CA GLY A 190 -33.61 3.83 10.62
C GLY A 190 -33.03 2.45 10.97
N VAL A 191 -33.63 1.35 10.51
CA VAL A 191 -33.07 0.01 10.71
C VAL A 191 -31.99 -0.26 9.67
N THR A 192 -30.75 -0.43 10.11
CA THR A 192 -29.57 -0.67 9.26
C THR A 192 -29.05 -2.10 9.36
N ILE A 193 -29.67 -2.94 10.20
CA ILE A 193 -29.22 -4.30 10.48
C ILE A 193 -30.41 -5.26 10.48
N PHE A 194 -30.29 -6.37 9.74
CA PHE A 194 -31.29 -7.43 9.70
C PHE A 194 -30.67 -8.76 10.09
N ARG A 195 -31.19 -9.38 11.16
CA ARG A 195 -30.90 -10.78 11.50
C ARG A 195 -31.88 -11.64 10.72
N VAL A 196 -31.38 -12.39 9.74
CA VAL A 196 -32.21 -13.16 8.83
C VAL A 196 -32.40 -14.58 9.37
N ASP A 197 -33.65 -14.96 9.58
CA ASP A 197 -34.03 -16.26 10.14
C ASP A 197 -33.90 -17.39 9.11
N ASN A 198 -33.15 -18.44 9.49
CA ASN A 198 -33.00 -19.67 8.71
C ASN A 198 -32.87 -19.46 7.19
N PRO A 199 -31.93 -18.61 6.68
CA PRO A 199 -31.87 -18.27 5.26
C PRO A 199 -31.56 -19.49 4.39
N HIS A 200 -30.96 -20.54 4.96
CA HIS A 200 -30.71 -21.83 4.31
C HIS A 200 -31.98 -22.60 3.92
N THR A 201 -33.16 -22.19 4.39
CA THR A 201 -34.46 -22.78 4.02
C THR A 201 -35.13 -22.07 2.83
N LYS A 202 -34.55 -20.96 2.36
CA LYS A 202 -35.06 -20.15 1.24
C LYS A 202 -34.07 -20.23 0.06
N PRO A 203 -34.49 -19.94 -1.19
CA PRO A 203 -33.59 -20.06 -2.35
C PRO A 203 -32.40 -19.10 -2.28
N TYR A 204 -31.19 -19.60 -2.58
CA TYR A 204 -29.99 -18.76 -2.54
C TYR A 204 -30.01 -17.61 -3.55
N ARG A 205 -30.63 -17.83 -4.72
CA ARG A 205 -30.77 -16.78 -5.75
C ARG A 205 -31.62 -15.60 -5.28
N PHE A 206 -32.61 -15.87 -4.43
CA PHE A 206 -33.41 -14.81 -3.83
C PHE A 206 -32.55 -13.95 -2.91
N TRP A 207 -31.75 -14.56 -2.02
CA TRP A 207 -30.86 -13.82 -1.13
C TRP A 207 -29.79 -13.02 -1.88
N GLU A 208 -29.14 -13.64 -2.88
CA GLU A 208 -28.16 -12.94 -3.73
C GLU A 208 -28.77 -11.73 -4.42
N TRP A 209 -29.98 -11.87 -4.95
CA TRP A 209 -30.72 -10.78 -5.58
C TRP A 209 -31.10 -9.70 -4.57
N LEU A 210 -31.75 -10.07 -3.46
CA LEU A 210 -32.25 -9.15 -2.44
C LEU A 210 -31.12 -8.33 -1.83
N ILE A 211 -30.05 -8.98 -1.39
CA ILE A 211 -28.90 -8.33 -0.78
C ILE A 211 -28.25 -7.38 -1.78
N ARG A 212 -28.07 -7.79 -3.04
CA ARG A 212 -27.50 -6.93 -4.07
C ARG A 212 -28.36 -5.71 -4.35
N GLU A 213 -29.67 -5.88 -4.47
CA GLU A 213 -30.61 -4.77 -4.71
C GLU A 213 -30.61 -3.77 -3.55
N ILE A 214 -30.78 -4.24 -2.32
CA ILE A 214 -30.79 -3.39 -1.13
C ILE A 214 -29.46 -2.65 -1.00
N ARG A 215 -28.33 -3.36 -1.08
CA ARG A 215 -27.01 -2.76 -0.88
C ARG A 215 -26.56 -1.85 -2.03
N SER A 216 -27.18 -1.95 -3.21
CA SER A 216 -26.93 -0.98 -4.29
C SER A 216 -27.44 0.42 -3.96
N ARG A 217 -28.47 0.52 -3.10
CA ARG A 217 -29.07 1.79 -2.64
C ARG A 217 -28.68 2.16 -1.20
N HIS A 218 -28.48 1.15 -0.36
CA HIS A 218 -28.18 1.26 1.07
C HIS A 218 -26.94 0.41 1.42
N PRO A 219 -25.73 0.85 1.02
CA PRO A 219 -24.50 0.04 1.14
C PRO A 219 -24.06 -0.23 2.58
N ASP A 220 -24.59 0.51 3.54
CA ASP A 220 -24.37 0.43 4.98
C ASP A 220 -25.21 -0.65 5.69
N VAL A 221 -26.19 -1.25 5.01
CA VAL A 221 -27.06 -2.28 5.58
C VAL A 221 -26.31 -3.60 5.80
N ILE A 222 -26.46 -4.17 6.99
CA ILE A 222 -25.85 -5.43 7.42
C ILE A 222 -26.91 -6.54 7.44
N PHE A 223 -26.59 -7.67 6.82
CA PHE A 223 -27.38 -8.90 6.94
C PHE A 223 -26.60 -9.96 7.73
N LEU A 224 -27.18 -10.43 8.84
CA LEU A 224 -26.66 -11.54 9.64
C LEU A 224 -27.42 -12.83 9.29
N ALA A 225 -26.73 -13.85 8.78
CA ALA A 225 -27.33 -15.13 8.46
C ALA A 225 -27.41 -16.04 9.70
N GLU A 226 -28.62 -16.36 10.17
CA GLU A 226 -28.81 -17.44 11.14
C GLU A 226 -28.92 -18.81 10.46
N ALA A 227 -27.75 -19.38 10.12
CA ALA A 227 -27.69 -20.62 9.36
C ALA A 227 -26.97 -21.73 10.12
N PHE A 228 -27.64 -22.40 11.06
CA PHE A 228 -27.13 -23.62 11.71
C PHE A 228 -27.33 -24.85 10.81
N THR A 229 -26.59 -24.90 9.71
CA THR A 229 -26.64 -25.97 8.68
C THR A 229 -25.23 -26.44 8.37
N ARG A 230 -25.01 -27.31 7.38
CA ARG A 230 -23.68 -27.82 7.00
C ARG A 230 -22.72 -26.69 6.56
N PRO A 231 -21.39 -26.82 6.76
CA PRO A 231 -20.44 -25.74 6.52
C PRO A 231 -20.49 -25.16 5.10
N LYS A 232 -20.61 -26.04 4.09
CA LYS A 232 -20.69 -25.61 2.68
C LYS A 232 -21.84 -24.64 2.40
N VAL A 233 -22.98 -24.81 3.08
CA VAL A 233 -24.14 -23.92 2.90
C VAL A 233 -23.90 -22.61 3.64
N MET A 234 -23.36 -22.65 4.86
CA MET A 234 -22.99 -21.44 5.61
C MET A 234 -22.02 -20.56 4.82
N TYR A 235 -20.95 -21.17 4.28
CA TYR A 235 -19.95 -20.47 3.47
C TYR A 235 -20.54 -19.96 2.15
N TYR A 236 -21.46 -20.68 1.53
CA TYR A 236 -22.12 -20.21 0.31
C TYR A 236 -23.01 -18.98 0.56
N LEU A 237 -23.74 -18.95 1.68
CA LEU A 237 -24.53 -17.79 2.09
C LEU A 237 -23.64 -16.56 2.35
N ALA A 238 -22.49 -16.74 2.99
CA ALA A 238 -21.52 -15.66 3.15
C ALA A 238 -20.96 -15.17 1.79
N LYS A 239 -20.54 -16.09 0.91
CA LYS A 239 -20.02 -15.77 -0.44
C LYS A 239 -21.02 -15.00 -1.31
N LEU A 240 -22.32 -15.27 -1.20
CA LEU A 240 -23.34 -14.58 -2.02
C LEU A 240 -23.66 -13.15 -1.54
N GLY A 241 -23.23 -12.77 -0.32
CA GLY A 241 -23.35 -11.39 0.16
C GLY A 241 -23.81 -11.19 1.61
N PHE A 242 -24.10 -12.24 2.38
CA PHE A 242 -24.40 -12.06 3.81
C PHE A 242 -23.19 -11.47 4.54
N THR A 243 -23.41 -10.36 5.24
CA THR A 243 -22.36 -9.56 5.88
C THR A 243 -21.73 -10.28 7.07
N GLN A 244 -22.55 -10.99 7.84
CA GLN A 244 -22.16 -11.79 9.00
C GLN A 244 -22.85 -13.15 9.00
N SER A 245 -22.32 -14.10 9.76
CA SER A 245 -22.89 -15.45 9.91
C SER A 245 -22.86 -15.91 11.37
N TYR A 246 -23.96 -16.49 11.84
CA TYR A 246 -23.91 -17.35 13.03
C TYR A 246 -22.94 -18.52 12.81
N THR A 247 -22.51 -19.14 13.89
CA THR A 247 -21.41 -20.12 13.88
C THR A 247 -21.74 -21.36 14.71
N TYR A 248 -20.86 -22.36 14.70
CA TYR A 248 -20.98 -23.51 15.59
C TYR A 248 -20.42 -23.29 17.00
N PHE A 249 -20.13 -22.04 17.38
CA PHE A 249 -19.45 -21.71 18.63
C PHE A 249 -20.05 -22.40 19.85
N THR A 250 -21.37 -22.40 20.01
CA THR A 250 -22.09 -23.03 21.13
C THR A 250 -21.80 -24.52 21.29
N TRP A 251 -21.53 -25.23 20.20
CA TRP A 251 -21.18 -26.66 20.17
C TRP A 251 -19.66 -26.90 20.04
N ARG A 252 -18.83 -25.90 20.36
CA ARG A 252 -17.37 -26.03 20.51
C ARG A 252 -17.02 -25.61 21.93
N ASN A 253 -16.75 -26.58 22.79
CA ASN A 253 -16.55 -26.36 24.23
C ASN A 253 -15.21 -26.88 24.73
N THR A 254 -14.62 -27.86 24.05
CA THR A 254 -13.26 -28.34 24.37
C THR A 254 -12.19 -27.49 23.69
N LYS A 255 -10.95 -27.56 24.21
CA LYS A 255 -9.80 -26.88 23.63
C LYS A 255 -9.59 -27.26 22.16
N ASP A 256 -9.66 -28.55 21.84
CA ASP A 256 -9.45 -29.05 20.49
C ASP A 256 -10.55 -28.61 19.53
N GLU A 257 -11.80 -28.67 19.97
CA GLU A 257 -12.96 -28.20 19.21
C GLU A 257 -12.86 -26.71 18.86
N LEU A 258 -12.56 -25.87 19.86
CA LEU A 258 -12.41 -24.42 19.69
C LEU A 258 -11.21 -24.11 18.79
N THR A 259 -10.05 -24.70 19.07
CA THR A 259 -8.82 -24.48 18.30
C THR A 259 -9.02 -24.86 16.83
N ALA A 260 -9.58 -26.05 16.56
CA ALA A 260 -9.81 -26.53 15.20
C ALA A 260 -10.79 -25.61 14.44
N TYR A 261 -11.91 -25.25 15.06
CA TYR A 261 -12.93 -24.44 14.40
C TYR A 261 -12.46 -23.01 14.11
N PHE A 262 -11.82 -22.36 15.09
CA PHE A 262 -11.31 -21.00 14.91
C PHE A 262 -10.05 -20.94 14.06
N THR A 263 -9.30 -22.04 13.91
CA THR A 263 -8.25 -22.14 12.89
C THR A 263 -8.88 -22.20 11.49
N GLU A 264 -9.94 -22.98 11.29
CA GLU A 264 -10.64 -23.09 9.99
C GLU A 264 -11.19 -21.74 9.51
N ILE A 265 -11.99 -21.07 10.34
CA ILE A 265 -12.72 -19.87 9.90
C ILE A 265 -11.84 -18.61 9.79
N ASN A 266 -10.66 -18.60 10.42
CA ASN A 266 -9.69 -17.50 10.35
C ASN A 266 -8.57 -17.73 9.33
N HIS A 267 -8.52 -18.88 8.66
CA HIS A 267 -7.55 -19.16 7.62
C HIS A 267 -8.14 -18.89 6.22
N PRO A 268 -7.35 -18.34 5.27
CA PRO A 268 -7.78 -18.26 3.87
C PRO A 268 -8.12 -19.65 3.28
N GLU A 269 -9.12 -19.78 2.43
CA GLU A 269 -9.96 -18.72 1.85
C GLU A 269 -11.14 -18.27 2.74
N VAL A 270 -11.47 -18.97 3.83
CA VAL A 270 -12.70 -18.73 4.62
C VAL A 270 -12.74 -17.31 5.20
N ALA A 271 -11.61 -16.84 5.73
CA ALA A 271 -11.46 -15.50 6.32
C ALA A 271 -11.65 -14.33 5.34
N GLU A 272 -11.72 -14.58 4.02
CA GLU A 272 -11.93 -13.54 3.02
C GLU A 272 -13.41 -13.21 2.80
N PHE A 273 -14.33 -14.11 3.15
CA PHE A 273 -15.77 -13.94 2.91
C PHE A 273 -16.64 -14.21 4.13
N PHE A 274 -16.16 -14.93 5.15
CA PHE A 274 -16.95 -15.34 6.31
C PHE A 274 -16.62 -14.48 7.53
N ARG A 275 -17.60 -13.73 8.05
CA ARG A 275 -17.47 -12.95 9.29
C ARG A 275 -18.32 -13.58 10.40
N PRO A 276 -17.70 -14.16 11.44
CA PRO A 276 -18.44 -14.84 12.49
C PRO A 276 -19.12 -13.84 13.44
N ASN A 277 -20.37 -14.13 13.81
CA ASN A 277 -21.04 -13.52 14.96
C ASN A 277 -21.25 -14.60 16.03
N LEU A 278 -20.55 -14.47 17.15
CA LEU A 278 -20.47 -15.49 18.20
C LEU A 278 -21.52 -15.27 19.29
N PHE A 279 -22.75 -15.72 19.05
CA PHE A 279 -23.73 -15.75 20.13
C PHE A 279 -23.38 -16.84 21.17
N ALA A 280 -23.28 -16.45 22.45
CA ALA A 280 -22.99 -17.39 23.55
C ALA A 280 -24.21 -18.25 23.94
N ASN A 281 -25.40 -17.70 23.73
CA ASN A 281 -26.69 -18.36 23.81
C ASN A 281 -27.63 -17.73 22.78
N THR A 282 -28.74 -18.40 22.49
CA THR A 282 -29.87 -17.84 21.72
C THR A 282 -31.18 -18.34 22.37
N PRO A 283 -32.35 -17.80 22.01
CA PRO A 283 -33.63 -18.31 22.51
C PRO A 283 -33.89 -19.80 22.22
N ASP A 284 -33.16 -20.38 21.27
CA ASP A 284 -33.22 -21.80 20.86
C ASP A 284 -32.06 -22.65 21.39
N ILE A 285 -30.99 -22.03 21.92
CA ILE A 285 -29.74 -22.72 22.25
C ILE A 285 -29.27 -22.33 23.66
N LEU A 286 -29.59 -23.19 24.62
CA LEU A 286 -29.00 -23.29 25.94
C LEU A 286 -28.17 -24.58 26.00
N HIS A 287 -26.91 -24.51 25.60
CA HIS A 287 -26.04 -25.68 25.51
C HIS A 287 -25.84 -26.36 26.88
N ALA A 288 -25.67 -27.69 26.89
CA ALA A 288 -25.53 -28.48 28.11
C ALA A 288 -24.33 -28.09 29.00
N TYR A 289 -23.35 -27.37 28.45
CA TYR A 289 -22.24 -26.76 29.21
C TYR A 289 -22.76 -25.69 30.19
N LEU A 290 -23.63 -24.78 29.72
CA LEU A 290 -24.24 -23.73 30.55
C LEU A 290 -25.25 -24.29 31.54
N GLN A 291 -26.01 -25.32 31.13
CA GLN A 291 -26.98 -26.00 32.00
C GLN A 291 -26.33 -26.55 33.27
N ARG A 292 -25.12 -27.12 33.15
CA ARG A 292 -24.43 -27.82 34.24
C ARG A 292 -23.46 -26.95 35.02
N GLY A 293 -22.74 -26.05 34.35
CA GLY A 293 -21.57 -25.40 34.95
C GLY A 293 -21.84 -24.14 35.75
N GLY A 294 -23.10 -23.73 35.92
CA GLY A 294 -23.47 -22.56 36.73
C GLY A 294 -22.77 -21.27 36.27
N PRO A 295 -22.67 -20.25 37.15
CA PRO A 295 -22.06 -18.96 36.79
C PRO A 295 -20.66 -19.05 36.14
N PRO A 296 -19.72 -19.91 36.61
CA PRO A 296 -18.41 -20.02 35.96
C PRO A 296 -18.49 -20.42 34.47
N ALA A 297 -19.41 -21.31 34.10
CA ALA A 297 -19.61 -21.66 32.68
C ALA A 297 -20.09 -20.46 31.85
N PHE A 298 -20.98 -19.61 32.38
CA PHE A 298 -21.39 -18.39 31.68
C PHE A 298 -20.24 -17.39 31.51
N GLN A 299 -19.40 -17.23 32.55
CA GLN A 299 -18.21 -16.38 32.47
C GLN A 299 -17.22 -16.88 31.42
N ILE A 300 -16.93 -18.19 31.40
CA ILE A 300 -16.04 -18.82 30.41
C ILE A 300 -16.56 -18.58 28.99
N ARG A 301 -17.84 -18.87 28.75
CA ARG A 301 -18.44 -18.72 27.42
C ARG A 301 -18.54 -17.28 26.97
N LEU A 302 -18.79 -16.34 27.88
CA LEU A 302 -18.77 -14.90 27.62
C LEU A 302 -17.38 -14.47 27.16
N ILE A 303 -16.34 -14.77 27.94
CA ILE A 303 -14.97 -14.35 27.65
C ILE A 303 -14.51 -14.96 26.33
N LEU A 304 -14.76 -16.25 26.09
CA LEU A 304 -14.44 -16.90 24.82
C LEU A 304 -15.15 -16.23 23.64
N ALA A 305 -16.46 -15.97 23.72
CA ALA A 305 -17.21 -15.31 22.64
C ALA A 305 -16.67 -13.91 22.36
N ALA A 306 -16.46 -13.14 23.44
CA ALA A 306 -16.05 -11.74 23.43
C ALA A 306 -14.57 -11.54 23.04
N THR A 307 -13.73 -12.56 23.11
CA THR A 307 -12.29 -12.41 22.79
C THR A 307 -11.84 -13.22 21.58
N LEU A 308 -12.48 -14.36 21.26
CA LEU A 308 -12.21 -15.08 20.01
C LEU A 308 -12.78 -14.31 18.81
N GLY A 309 -14.02 -13.80 18.92
CA GLY A 309 -14.73 -13.12 17.83
C GLY A 309 -14.73 -11.60 17.95
N ALA A 310 -14.52 -10.91 16.83
CA ALA A 310 -14.67 -9.48 16.71
C ALA A 310 -16.16 -9.07 16.82
N SER A 311 -17.08 -9.95 16.45
CA SER A 311 -18.50 -9.79 16.76
C SER A 311 -19.04 -10.94 17.60
N TYR A 312 -19.75 -10.62 18.67
CA TYR A 312 -20.36 -11.59 19.57
C TYR A 312 -21.73 -11.09 20.04
N GLY A 313 -22.54 -12.00 20.58
CA GLY A 313 -23.83 -11.64 21.15
C GLY A 313 -24.25 -12.47 22.35
N ILE A 314 -25.20 -11.95 23.11
CA ILE A 314 -25.93 -12.68 24.15
C ILE A 314 -27.43 -12.42 24.01
N TYR A 315 -28.23 -13.40 24.41
CA TYR A 315 -29.67 -13.28 24.58
C TYR A 315 -30.00 -13.03 26.05
N SER A 316 -30.93 -12.08 26.29
CA SER A 316 -31.36 -11.63 27.62
C SER A 316 -31.64 -12.79 28.57
N GLY A 317 -31.06 -12.71 29.77
CA GLY A 317 -31.08 -13.77 30.78
C GLY A 317 -29.74 -14.50 30.91
N PHE A 318 -28.85 -14.37 29.92
CA PHE A 318 -27.47 -14.88 30.00
C PHE A 318 -26.69 -14.23 31.14
N GLU A 319 -26.81 -12.91 31.30
CA GLU A 319 -26.17 -12.14 32.37
C GLU A 319 -26.71 -12.49 33.76
N LEU A 320 -27.89 -13.12 33.83
CA LEU A 320 -28.51 -13.64 35.06
C LEU A 320 -28.23 -15.15 35.26
N CYS A 321 -27.33 -15.71 34.45
CA CYS A 321 -26.93 -17.12 34.45
C CYS A 321 -28.13 -18.07 34.34
N GLU A 322 -29.15 -17.72 33.56
CA GLU A 322 -30.35 -18.54 33.40
C GLU A 322 -30.01 -19.85 32.67
N ASN A 323 -30.10 -20.96 33.40
CA ASN A 323 -29.61 -22.26 32.94
C ASN A 323 -30.64 -23.39 33.00
N ARG A 324 -31.92 -23.06 33.24
CA ARG A 324 -32.99 -24.06 33.33
C ARG A 324 -33.49 -24.45 31.93
N ALA A 325 -33.16 -25.67 31.52
CA ALA A 325 -33.58 -26.25 30.25
C ALA A 325 -34.75 -27.24 30.40
N VAL A 326 -35.48 -27.49 29.31
CA VAL A 326 -36.31 -28.68 29.18
C VAL A 326 -35.38 -29.90 29.17
N ALA A 327 -35.65 -30.87 30.04
CA ALA A 327 -34.76 -32.01 30.27
C ALA A 327 -34.36 -32.73 28.98
N GLY A 328 -33.05 -32.90 28.78
CA GLY A 328 -32.50 -33.59 27.60
C GLY A 328 -32.50 -32.77 26.30
N THR A 329 -32.80 -31.48 26.37
CA THR A 329 -32.83 -30.57 25.20
C THR A 329 -31.96 -29.34 25.42
N GLU A 330 -31.76 -28.54 24.37
CA GLU A 330 -31.12 -27.23 24.44
C GLU A 330 -32.14 -26.08 24.56
N GLU A 331 -33.43 -26.37 24.72
CA GLU A 331 -34.47 -25.35 24.85
C GLU A 331 -34.61 -24.90 26.30
N TYR A 332 -34.78 -23.59 26.52
CA TYR A 332 -35.12 -23.04 27.83
C TYR A 332 -36.47 -23.58 28.34
N ALA A 333 -36.53 -23.95 29.63
CA ALA A 333 -37.76 -24.48 30.25
C ALA A 333 -38.92 -23.48 30.22
N ASP A 334 -38.62 -22.23 30.56
CA ASP A 334 -39.58 -21.11 30.52
C ASP A 334 -39.27 -20.22 29.31
N SER A 335 -39.22 -20.80 28.12
CA SER A 335 -38.79 -20.09 26.91
C SER A 335 -39.64 -18.83 26.67
N GLU A 336 -38.98 -17.67 26.64
CA GLU A 336 -39.58 -16.36 26.37
C GLU A 336 -40.25 -16.28 24.99
N LYS A 337 -39.93 -17.24 24.10
CA LYS A 337 -40.63 -17.44 22.83
C LYS A 337 -42.13 -17.66 23.00
N TYR A 338 -42.58 -18.26 24.09
CA TYR A 338 -43.99 -18.66 24.26
C TYR A 338 -44.69 -18.00 25.45
N GLN A 339 -44.00 -17.12 26.19
CA GLN A 339 -44.55 -16.42 27.35
C GLN A 339 -43.88 -15.07 27.56
N TYR A 340 -44.56 -14.15 28.22
CA TYR A 340 -43.92 -12.97 28.79
C TYR A 340 -42.99 -13.43 29.91
N ARG A 341 -41.74 -12.93 29.90
CA ARG A 341 -40.72 -13.34 30.86
C ARG A 341 -40.15 -12.12 31.60
N PRO A 342 -40.72 -11.76 32.76
CA PRO A 342 -40.10 -10.73 33.59
C PRO A 342 -38.75 -11.23 34.11
N TRP A 343 -37.73 -10.39 33.99
CA TRP A 343 -36.39 -10.68 34.49
C TRP A 343 -36.18 -10.01 35.84
N ASP A 344 -35.69 -10.78 36.82
CA ASP A 344 -35.21 -10.24 38.10
C ASP A 344 -33.79 -9.70 37.90
N TRP A 345 -33.72 -8.43 37.51
CA TRP A 345 -32.47 -7.74 37.21
C TRP A 345 -31.57 -7.57 38.44
N ASP A 346 -32.12 -7.68 39.65
CA ASP A 346 -31.40 -7.52 40.92
C ASP A 346 -31.08 -8.87 41.58
N ARG A 347 -31.28 -9.99 40.86
CA ARG A 347 -30.89 -11.34 41.29
C ARG A 347 -29.44 -11.35 41.76
N SER A 348 -29.19 -11.93 42.94
CA SER A 348 -27.86 -11.93 43.57
C SER A 348 -26.77 -12.65 42.77
N VAL A 349 -27.15 -13.64 41.96
CA VAL A 349 -26.24 -14.37 41.08
C VAL A 349 -26.37 -13.82 39.66
N HIS A 350 -25.37 -13.03 39.23
CA HIS A 350 -25.30 -12.44 37.90
C HIS A 350 -23.85 -12.20 37.46
N ILE A 351 -23.65 -11.94 36.16
CA ILE A 351 -22.35 -11.59 35.57
C ILE A 351 -22.37 -10.26 34.82
N LYS A 352 -23.35 -9.38 35.09
CA LYS A 352 -23.50 -8.05 34.46
C LYS A 352 -22.21 -7.21 34.51
N ASP A 353 -21.50 -7.26 35.64
CA ASP A 353 -20.24 -6.50 35.80
C ASP A 353 -19.15 -7.03 34.89
N LEU A 354 -19.07 -8.36 34.70
CA LEU A 354 -18.15 -8.98 33.76
C LEU A 354 -18.53 -8.68 32.31
N VAL A 355 -19.83 -8.68 31.96
CA VAL A 355 -20.32 -8.25 30.63
C VAL A 355 -19.89 -6.81 30.35
N THR A 356 -20.07 -5.93 31.32
CA THR A 356 -19.66 -4.52 31.22
C THR A 356 -18.15 -4.39 31.06
N ALA A 357 -17.38 -5.10 31.89
CA ALA A 357 -15.92 -5.10 31.84
C ALA A 357 -15.41 -5.62 30.49
N ILE A 358 -15.90 -6.76 30.01
CA ILE A 358 -15.40 -7.35 28.76
C ILE A 358 -15.74 -6.50 27.54
N ASN A 359 -16.89 -5.82 27.52
CA ASN A 359 -17.22 -4.87 26.45
C ASN A 359 -16.33 -3.63 26.49
N ARG A 360 -16.04 -3.07 27.67
CA ARG A 360 -15.05 -2.01 27.82
C ARG A 360 -13.68 -2.45 27.29
N ILE A 361 -13.20 -3.62 27.72
CA ILE A 361 -11.91 -4.20 27.26
C ILE A 361 -11.88 -4.32 25.74
N ARG A 362 -12.97 -4.81 25.12
CA ARG A 362 -13.08 -4.90 23.67
C ARG A 362 -12.99 -3.54 22.99
N HIS A 363 -13.70 -2.52 23.48
CA HIS A 363 -13.66 -1.18 22.90
C HIS A 363 -12.28 -0.54 23.01
N ASP A 364 -11.60 -0.72 24.15
CA ASP A 364 -10.31 -0.10 24.43
C ASP A 364 -9.12 -0.80 23.74
N ASN A 365 -9.29 -2.03 23.24
CA ASN A 365 -8.21 -2.86 22.70
C ASN A 365 -8.42 -3.25 21.22
N PRO A 366 -7.83 -2.52 20.26
CA PRO A 366 -7.97 -2.76 18.82
C PRO A 366 -7.63 -4.18 18.33
N ALA A 367 -6.81 -4.94 19.06
CA ALA A 367 -6.54 -6.33 18.73
C ALA A 367 -7.80 -7.21 18.74
N LEU A 368 -8.82 -6.82 19.52
CA LEU A 368 -10.09 -7.54 19.59
C LEU A 368 -11.09 -7.12 18.51
N HIS A 369 -10.78 -6.09 17.69
CA HIS A 369 -11.68 -5.57 16.65
C HIS A 369 -11.64 -6.35 15.33
N SER A 370 -10.77 -7.36 15.23
CA SER A 370 -10.57 -8.18 14.04
C SER A 370 -10.24 -9.62 14.41
N ASP A 371 -10.67 -10.58 13.58
CA ASP A 371 -10.37 -11.99 13.80
C ASP A 371 -9.06 -12.45 13.12
N ARG A 372 -8.54 -11.64 12.18
CA ARG A 372 -7.35 -11.98 11.37
C ARG A 372 -6.05 -12.08 12.18
N GLY A 373 -5.99 -11.47 13.36
CA GLY A 373 -4.80 -11.47 14.22
C GLY A 373 -4.73 -12.63 15.21
N LEU A 374 -5.65 -13.61 15.15
CA LEU A 374 -5.76 -14.70 16.12
C LEU A 374 -4.65 -15.75 15.96
N ARG A 375 -3.98 -16.07 17.07
CA ARG A 375 -2.97 -17.12 17.17
C ARG A 375 -3.18 -17.95 18.44
N PHE A 376 -3.31 -19.27 18.31
CA PHE A 376 -3.37 -20.16 19.46
C PHE A 376 -1.98 -20.39 20.08
N CYS A 377 -1.91 -20.29 21.40
CA CYS A 377 -0.71 -20.47 22.20
C CYS A 377 -0.65 -21.88 22.80
N GLN A 378 0.55 -22.38 23.04
CA GLN A 378 0.71 -23.68 23.70
C GLN A 378 0.45 -23.57 25.21
N THR A 379 -0.08 -24.64 25.78
CA THR A 379 -0.19 -24.83 27.23
C THR A 379 0.14 -26.29 27.54
N ASP A 380 0.70 -26.54 28.72
CA ASP A 380 1.01 -27.90 29.21
C ASP A 380 -0.19 -28.58 29.90
N ASN A 381 -1.30 -27.84 30.08
CA ASN A 381 -2.55 -28.33 30.66
C ASN A 381 -3.66 -28.32 29.60
N PRO A 382 -4.29 -29.48 29.28
CA PRO A 382 -5.34 -29.56 28.26
C PRO A 382 -6.64 -28.81 28.62
N ASN A 383 -6.87 -28.51 29.89
CA ASN A 383 -8.02 -27.71 30.34
C ASN A 383 -7.75 -26.20 30.31
N LEU A 384 -6.50 -25.79 30.08
CA LEU A 384 -6.14 -24.39 29.84
C LEU A 384 -6.03 -24.14 28.34
N MET A 385 -6.77 -23.15 27.86
CA MET A 385 -6.71 -22.65 26.50
C MET A 385 -6.08 -21.27 26.50
N ALA A 386 -5.12 -21.03 25.62
CA ALA A 386 -4.48 -19.74 25.48
C ALA A 386 -4.42 -19.30 24.01
N PHE A 387 -4.62 -18.01 23.76
CA PHE A 387 -4.48 -17.43 22.44
C PHE A 387 -4.14 -15.95 22.52
N CYS A 388 -3.39 -15.49 21.52
CA CYS A 388 -3.02 -14.10 21.35
C CYS A 388 -3.79 -13.50 20.16
N LYS A 389 -4.23 -12.26 20.28
CA LYS A 389 -4.69 -11.43 19.16
C LYS A 389 -3.81 -10.21 19.08
N ILE A 390 -3.36 -9.89 17.87
CA ILE A 390 -2.53 -8.70 17.58
C ILE A 390 -3.28 -7.83 16.57
N SER A 391 -3.38 -6.54 16.87
CA SER A 391 -3.95 -5.53 15.96
C SER A 391 -3.17 -5.47 14.63
N PRO A 392 -3.82 -5.15 13.49
CA PRO A 392 -3.14 -5.10 12.19
C PRO A 392 -1.95 -4.14 12.13
N ASP A 393 -2.00 -3.03 12.87
CA ASP A 393 -0.93 -2.05 12.98
C ASP A 393 0.08 -2.39 14.10
N ARG A 394 -0.13 -3.50 14.81
CA ARG A 394 0.68 -4.00 15.92
C ARG A 394 0.82 -3.01 17.09
N SER A 395 -0.11 -2.07 17.24
CA SER A 395 -0.15 -1.11 18.35
C SER A 395 -0.66 -1.71 19.67
N ASN A 396 -1.42 -2.79 19.57
CA ASN A 396 -2.10 -3.47 20.67
C ASN A 396 -2.05 -4.99 20.49
N ALA A 397 -1.83 -5.73 21.58
CA ALA A 397 -2.01 -7.19 21.62
C ALA A 397 -2.64 -7.64 22.94
N MET A 398 -3.48 -8.66 22.82
CA MET A 398 -4.18 -9.29 23.93
C MET A 398 -3.84 -10.77 23.97
N LEU A 399 -3.31 -11.25 25.10
CA LEU A 399 -3.11 -12.66 25.40
C LEU A 399 -4.19 -13.12 26.37
N VAL A 400 -5.06 -14.02 25.92
CA VAL A 400 -6.17 -14.53 26.71
C VAL A 400 -5.86 -15.96 27.14
N VAL A 401 -6.03 -16.25 28.43
CA VAL A 401 -5.86 -17.58 29.00
C VAL A 401 -7.15 -17.95 29.73
N VAL A 402 -7.79 -19.06 29.36
CA VAL A 402 -9.09 -19.47 29.90
C VAL A 402 -9.00 -20.88 30.48
N ASN A 403 -9.55 -21.05 31.68
CA ASN A 403 -9.85 -22.36 32.24
C ASN A 403 -11.17 -22.87 31.67
N LEU A 404 -11.14 -23.97 30.91
CA LEU A 404 -12.33 -24.58 30.32
C LEU A 404 -13.10 -25.49 31.29
N ASP A 405 -12.50 -25.82 32.44
CA ASP A 405 -13.11 -26.59 33.52
C ASP A 405 -13.80 -25.64 34.52
N TYR A 406 -15.14 -25.60 34.47
CA TYR A 406 -15.96 -24.76 35.34
C TYR A 406 -16.07 -25.27 36.79
N GLU A 407 -15.58 -26.48 37.10
CA GLU A 407 -15.68 -27.08 38.44
C GLU A 407 -14.38 -26.99 39.23
N ARG A 408 -13.23 -27.07 38.56
CA ARG A 408 -11.93 -27.25 39.22
C ARG A 408 -10.94 -26.16 38.86
N THR A 409 -10.15 -25.77 39.86
CA THR A 409 -8.95 -24.97 39.64
C THR A 409 -8.00 -25.69 38.68
N GLN A 410 -7.57 -24.99 37.64
CA GLN A 410 -6.55 -25.46 36.71
C GLN A 410 -5.31 -24.57 36.81
N GLN A 411 -4.14 -25.19 36.70
CA GLN A 411 -2.85 -24.51 36.70
C GLN A 411 -1.90 -25.18 35.72
N GLY A 412 -0.91 -24.44 35.25
CA GLY A 412 0.05 -24.91 34.27
C GLY A 412 0.89 -23.76 33.72
N PHE A 413 1.71 -24.05 32.73
CA PHE A 413 2.48 -23.07 31.99
C PHE A 413 1.81 -22.76 30.64
N VAL A 414 1.83 -21.48 30.27
CA VAL A 414 1.33 -20.95 29.01
C VAL A 414 2.49 -20.34 28.24
N GLN A 415 2.59 -20.67 26.96
CA GLN A 415 3.61 -20.12 26.07
C GLN A 415 3.14 -18.80 25.43
N ALA A 416 3.72 -17.69 25.86
CA ALA A 416 3.58 -16.39 25.20
C ALA A 416 4.30 -16.43 23.82
N PRO A 417 3.67 -15.93 22.74
CA PRO A 417 4.27 -15.95 21.41
C PRO A 417 5.24 -14.77 21.24
N LEU A 418 6.40 -14.83 21.90
CA LEU A 418 7.34 -13.72 21.98
C LEU A 418 7.78 -13.19 20.61
N ASP A 419 8.01 -14.08 19.65
CA ASP A 419 8.39 -13.71 18.28
C ASP A 419 7.29 -12.86 17.61
N ASP A 420 6.02 -13.26 17.77
CA ASP A 420 4.88 -12.52 17.24
C ASP A 420 4.67 -11.19 17.95
N LEU A 421 5.09 -11.08 19.22
CA LEU A 421 5.02 -9.86 20.03
C LEU A 421 6.26 -8.96 19.91
N GLY A 422 7.30 -9.40 19.20
CA GLY A 422 8.59 -8.72 19.07
C GLY A 422 9.38 -8.59 20.38
N LEU A 423 9.11 -9.45 21.36
CA LEU A 423 9.74 -9.42 22.68
C LEU A 423 10.96 -10.36 22.72
N PRO A 424 12.06 -9.98 23.38
CA PRO A 424 13.26 -10.83 23.49
C PRO A 424 13.06 -11.98 24.49
N GLN A 425 13.63 -13.15 24.20
CA GLN A 425 13.45 -14.38 24.99
C GLN A 425 13.95 -14.32 26.45
N HIS A 426 14.83 -13.39 26.79
CA HIS A 426 15.52 -13.38 28.10
C HIS A 426 15.27 -12.11 28.91
N GLU A 427 14.43 -11.19 28.43
CA GLU A 427 14.08 -10.00 29.22
C GLU A 427 12.70 -10.18 29.87
N PRO A 428 12.53 -9.70 31.11
CA PRO A 428 11.22 -9.62 31.71
C PRO A 428 10.36 -8.57 30.99
N TYR A 429 9.05 -8.82 30.94
CA TYR A 429 8.06 -7.90 30.39
C TYR A 429 6.82 -7.87 31.28
N ASP A 430 6.23 -6.69 31.41
CA ASP A 430 5.03 -6.50 32.21
C ASP A 430 3.79 -6.81 31.38
N VAL A 431 2.87 -7.57 31.94
CA VAL A 431 1.52 -7.80 31.41
C VAL A 431 0.48 -7.30 32.41
N VAL A 432 -0.64 -6.79 31.92
CA VAL A 432 -1.73 -6.29 32.77
C VAL A 432 -2.96 -7.13 32.49
N ASP A 433 -3.55 -7.75 33.51
CA ASP A 433 -4.85 -8.39 33.35
C ASP A 433 -5.94 -7.32 33.40
N GLU A 434 -6.62 -7.13 32.28
CA GLU A 434 -7.65 -6.11 32.13
C GLU A 434 -8.93 -6.42 32.92
N LEU A 435 -9.10 -7.66 33.39
CA LEU A 435 -10.24 -8.05 34.23
C LEU A 435 -10.18 -7.46 35.63
N ASP A 436 -9.00 -7.45 36.26
CA ASP A 436 -8.81 -7.02 37.66
C ASP A 436 -7.76 -5.91 37.84
N GLY A 437 -7.06 -5.54 36.76
CA GLY A 437 -6.01 -4.51 36.74
C GLY A 437 -4.68 -4.98 37.34
N VAL A 438 -4.53 -6.25 37.69
CA VAL A 438 -3.31 -6.78 38.29
C VAL A 438 -2.20 -6.83 37.23
N ARG A 439 -1.04 -6.30 37.60
CA ARG A 439 0.17 -6.38 36.79
C ARG A 439 1.01 -7.59 37.20
N TYR A 440 1.44 -8.36 36.21
CA TYR A 440 2.40 -9.45 36.37
C TYR A 440 3.67 -9.11 35.59
N THR A 441 4.82 -9.56 36.09
CA THR A 441 6.07 -9.53 35.33
C THR A 441 6.37 -10.94 34.85
N TRP A 442 6.25 -11.15 33.56
CA TRP A 442 6.54 -12.41 32.87
C TRP A 442 7.98 -12.41 32.37
N SER A 443 8.57 -13.58 32.17
CA SER A 443 9.93 -13.72 31.66
C SER A 443 10.05 -14.99 30.84
N GLY A 444 10.67 -14.90 29.67
CA GLY A 444 10.65 -15.98 28.70
C GLY A 444 9.26 -16.24 28.13
N ASP A 445 9.16 -17.31 27.35
CA ASP A 445 7.94 -17.69 26.66
C ASP A 445 6.98 -18.47 27.58
N TRP A 446 7.47 -19.39 28.42
CA TRP A 446 6.62 -20.19 29.31
C TRP A 446 6.38 -19.55 30.69
N ASN A 447 5.13 -19.19 30.97
CA ASN A 447 4.73 -18.50 32.20
C ASN A 447 3.65 -19.27 32.97
N TYR A 448 3.81 -19.39 34.29
CA TYR A 448 2.88 -20.11 35.15
C TYR A 448 1.59 -19.31 35.37
N VAL A 449 0.45 -19.99 35.29
CA VAL A 449 -0.88 -19.44 35.58
C VAL A 449 -1.66 -20.39 36.47
N LYS A 450 -2.59 -19.84 37.26
CA LYS A 450 -3.54 -20.59 38.08
C LYS A 450 -4.90 -19.90 38.05
N LEU A 451 -5.91 -20.60 37.57
CA LEU A 451 -7.26 -20.09 37.40
C LEU A 451 -8.24 -20.93 38.23
N ASP A 452 -8.91 -20.29 39.18
CA ASP A 452 -9.91 -20.89 40.06
C ASP A 452 -11.30 -20.43 39.62
N PRO A 453 -12.20 -21.31 39.16
CA PRO A 453 -13.54 -20.94 38.72
C PRO A 453 -14.38 -20.16 39.74
N LEU A 454 -14.04 -20.21 41.04
CA LEU A 454 -14.71 -19.43 42.08
C LEU A 454 -14.13 -18.02 42.27
N VAL A 455 -12.95 -17.74 41.71
CA VAL A 455 -12.24 -16.46 41.82
C VAL A 455 -12.14 -15.78 40.46
N SER A 456 -11.51 -16.44 39.49
CA SER A 456 -11.43 -16.00 38.10
C SER A 456 -11.26 -17.20 37.17
N VAL A 457 -12.08 -17.23 36.12
CA VAL A 457 -12.06 -18.28 35.09
C VAL A 457 -11.02 -18.02 33.98
N ALA A 458 -10.46 -16.82 33.90
CA ALA A 458 -9.56 -16.42 32.83
C ALA A 458 -8.62 -15.27 33.23
N HIS A 459 -7.55 -15.10 32.46
CA HIS A 459 -6.79 -13.86 32.35
C HIS A 459 -7.04 -13.24 30.96
N VAL A 460 -7.26 -11.94 30.90
CA VAL A 460 -7.36 -11.17 29.65
C VAL A 460 -6.24 -10.15 29.65
N LEU A 461 -5.05 -10.59 29.25
CA LEU A 461 -3.81 -9.86 29.46
C LEU A 461 -3.53 -8.91 28.31
N GLN A 462 -3.40 -7.61 28.58
CA GLN A 462 -2.70 -6.71 27.69
C GLN A 462 -1.20 -7.02 27.78
N VAL A 463 -0.61 -7.38 26.64
CA VAL A 463 0.81 -7.70 26.49
C VAL A 463 1.51 -6.61 25.70
N PRO A 464 2.76 -6.25 26.05
CA PRO A 464 3.50 -5.25 25.31
C PRO A 464 3.81 -5.83 23.93
N VAL A 465 3.39 -5.13 22.90
CA VAL A 465 3.93 -5.36 21.57
C VAL A 465 5.12 -4.43 21.45
N ARG A 466 6.31 -5.01 21.48
CA ARG A 466 7.38 -4.32 20.76
C ARG A 466 7.04 -4.59 19.32
N VAL A 467 6.56 -3.57 18.61
CA VAL A 467 6.89 -3.54 17.19
C VAL A 467 8.42 -3.64 17.24
N PRO A 468 9.05 -4.76 16.83
CA PRO A 468 10.50 -4.72 16.65
C PRO A 468 10.63 -3.54 15.73
N ASP A 469 11.27 -2.48 16.20
CA ASP A 469 11.14 -1.17 15.57
C ASP A 469 11.73 -1.33 14.19
N LEU A 470 10.88 -1.67 13.23
CA LEU A 470 11.31 -2.07 11.91
C LEU A 470 11.95 -0.84 11.29
N ALA A 471 11.63 0.37 11.77
CA ALA A 471 12.30 1.60 11.41
C ALA A 471 13.67 1.79 12.08
N THR A 472 13.84 1.44 13.36
CA THR A 472 15.13 1.57 14.05
C THR A 472 16.09 0.44 13.69
N ASP A 473 15.68 -0.83 13.78
CA ASP A 473 16.53 -1.99 13.45
C ASP A 473 16.89 -2.03 11.96
N LEU A 474 15.92 -1.78 11.06
CA LEU A 474 16.21 -1.66 9.63
C LEU A 474 16.94 -0.36 9.34
N GLY A 475 16.62 0.72 10.05
CA GLY A 475 17.33 1.99 9.99
C GLY A 475 18.81 1.78 10.20
N GLU A 476 19.20 1.11 11.27
CA GLU A 476 20.59 0.76 11.58
C GLU A 476 21.19 -0.21 10.54
N ALA A 477 20.45 -1.24 10.13
CA ALA A 477 20.92 -2.21 9.13
C ALA A 477 21.13 -1.61 7.73
N LEU A 478 20.40 -0.53 7.40
CA LEU A 478 20.52 0.18 6.12
C LEU A 478 21.85 0.93 6.00
N GLY A 479 22.46 1.41 7.09
CA GLY A 479 23.73 2.14 7.04
C GLY A 479 24.83 1.37 6.33
N PRO A 480 25.23 0.18 6.84
CA PRO A 480 26.23 -0.66 6.20
C PRO A 480 25.87 -1.08 4.77
N PHE A 481 24.59 -1.32 4.51
CA PHE A 481 24.11 -1.65 3.16
C PHE A 481 24.36 -0.47 2.20
N LEU A 482 23.91 0.73 2.55
CA LEU A 482 24.05 1.96 1.75
C LEU A 482 25.53 2.27 1.45
N GLU A 483 26.42 2.17 2.43
CA GLU A 483 27.86 2.44 2.25
C GLU A 483 28.51 1.55 1.18
N ARG A 484 28.06 0.30 1.04
CA ARG A 484 28.55 -0.65 0.04
C ARG A 484 28.02 -0.38 -1.35
N GLN A 485 26.88 0.30 -1.48
CA GLN A 485 26.24 0.52 -2.77
C GLN A 485 27.01 1.50 -3.64
N ARG A 486 27.11 1.21 -4.94
CA ARG A 486 27.81 2.10 -5.89
C ARG A 486 27.15 3.47 -6.00
N TRP A 487 25.82 3.47 -5.99
CA TRP A 487 24.96 4.64 -6.15
C TRP A 487 24.86 5.54 -4.91
N PHE A 488 25.38 5.13 -3.75
CA PHE A 488 25.42 5.97 -2.56
C PHE A 488 26.47 7.09 -2.73
N LEU A 489 26.01 8.34 -2.78
CA LEU A 489 26.86 9.52 -3.08
C LEU A 489 27.60 10.04 -1.84
N GLY A 490 27.13 9.71 -0.64
CA GLY A 490 27.69 10.16 0.63
C GLY A 490 29.00 9.51 1.06
N LYS A 491 29.70 8.74 0.20
CA LYS A 491 30.90 7.95 0.57
C LYS A 491 32.08 8.75 1.12
N ALA A 492 32.16 10.03 0.79
CA ALA A 492 33.20 10.93 1.30
C ALA A 492 32.87 11.51 2.68
N ARG A 493 31.66 11.26 3.21
CA ARG A 493 31.16 11.78 4.49
C ARG A 493 30.93 10.62 5.45
N THR A 494 31.20 10.86 6.74
CA THR A 494 30.95 9.86 7.78
C THR A 494 29.47 9.88 8.15
N ILE A 495 28.80 8.73 8.04
CA ILE A 495 27.42 8.54 8.50
C ILE A 495 27.40 8.60 10.03
N ALA A 496 26.54 9.45 10.60
CA ALA A 496 26.29 9.52 12.04
C ALA A 496 25.13 8.60 12.45
N ALA A 497 24.06 8.56 11.64
CA ALA A 497 22.90 7.70 11.87
C ALA A 497 22.13 7.43 10.58
N THR A 498 21.43 6.30 10.55
CA THR A 498 20.46 5.95 9.51
C THR A 498 19.13 5.55 10.14
N HIS A 499 18.02 5.92 9.50
CA HIS A 499 16.66 5.64 9.97
C HIS A 499 15.71 5.47 8.78
N LEU A 500 14.54 4.87 8.97
CA LEU A 500 13.47 4.94 7.96
C LEU A 500 12.69 6.24 8.11
N VAL A 501 12.63 7.04 7.06
CA VAL A 501 11.81 8.25 6.97
C VAL A 501 10.35 7.88 6.70
N ASP A 502 10.14 6.92 5.80
CA ASP A 502 8.82 6.39 5.49
C ASP A 502 8.90 5.03 4.80
N TRP A 503 7.88 4.18 4.94
CA TRP A 503 7.80 2.87 4.28
C TRP A 503 6.36 2.37 4.18
N SER A 504 6.07 1.37 3.34
CA SER A 504 4.73 0.74 3.31
C SER A 504 4.59 -0.36 4.36
N PRO A 505 3.39 -0.61 4.93
CA PRO A 505 3.16 -1.78 5.79
C PRO A 505 3.51 -3.10 5.08
N VAL A 506 4.16 -4.02 5.78
CA VAL A 506 4.49 -5.35 5.23
C VAL A 506 3.19 -6.09 4.86
N GLY A 507 3.16 -6.70 3.68
CA GLY A 507 1.96 -7.39 3.16
C GLY A 507 0.92 -6.47 2.50
N SER A 508 1.14 -5.14 2.49
CA SER A 508 0.25 -4.20 1.78
C SER A 508 0.40 -4.25 0.25
N MET A 509 1.53 -4.76 -0.23
CA MET A 509 1.85 -4.92 -1.64
C MET A 509 2.06 -6.41 -2.00
N PRO A 510 1.76 -6.80 -3.25
CA PRO A 510 2.02 -8.16 -3.72
C PRO A 510 3.50 -8.54 -3.66
N GLU A 511 3.77 -9.85 -3.65
CA GLU A 511 5.13 -10.42 -3.77
C GLU A 511 6.13 -9.89 -2.72
N GLY A 512 5.64 -9.47 -1.54
CA GLY A 512 6.51 -9.01 -0.45
C GLY A 512 7.24 -7.69 -0.70
N LEU A 513 6.85 -6.91 -1.72
CA LEU A 513 7.43 -5.59 -2.00
C LEU A 513 7.12 -4.60 -0.86
N VAL A 514 8.12 -3.86 -0.43
CA VAL A 514 8.01 -2.81 0.60
C VAL A 514 8.73 -1.56 0.12
N PRO A 515 8.04 -0.59 -0.51
CA PRO A 515 8.65 0.70 -0.81
C PRO A 515 9.07 1.40 0.49
N ALA A 516 10.34 1.78 0.59
CA ALA A 516 10.90 2.42 1.77
C ALA A 516 11.83 3.58 1.40
N ILE A 517 11.89 4.58 2.26
CA ILE A 517 12.74 5.77 2.17
C ILE A 517 13.63 5.80 3.41
N ALA A 518 14.92 5.69 3.21
CA ALA A 518 15.94 5.81 4.25
C ALA A 518 16.37 7.26 4.42
N GLY A 519 16.55 7.71 5.65
CA GLY A 519 17.19 8.96 6.02
C GLY A 519 18.61 8.69 6.51
N VAL A 520 19.56 9.52 6.07
CA VAL A 520 20.97 9.45 6.44
C VAL A 520 21.38 10.79 7.02
N THR A 521 21.82 10.80 8.28
CA THR A 521 22.39 11.97 8.93
C THR A 521 23.90 11.79 8.99
N TYR A 522 24.66 12.79 8.57
CA TYR A 522 26.13 12.77 8.55
C TYR A 522 26.71 13.49 9.77
N ALA A 523 27.96 13.18 10.12
CA ALA A 523 28.65 13.74 11.28
C ALA A 523 28.90 15.27 11.19
N ASP A 524 28.88 15.83 9.97
CA ASP A 524 28.95 17.27 9.71
C ASP A 524 27.59 17.98 9.84
N GLY A 525 26.53 17.24 10.21
CA GLY A 525 25.18 17.74 10.44
C GLY A 525 24.28 17.78 9.20
N GLY A 526 24.77 17.43 8.00
CA GLY A 526 23.89 17.39 6.83
C GLY A 526 23.04 16.11 6.78
N GLU A 527 21.94 16.17 6.04
CA GLU A 527 20.99 15.07 5.90
C GLU A 527 20.68 14.76 4.43
N GLU A 528 20.50 13.49 4.10
CA GLU A 528 20.09 13.02 2.78
C GLU A 528 19.03 11.93 2.90
N ARG A 529 18.18 11.81 1.87
CA ARG A 529 17.14 10.79 1.79
C ARG A 529 17.38 9.88 0.60
N TYR A 530 17.16 8.58 0.78
CA TYR A 530 17.40 7.56 -0.22
C TYR A 530 16.17 6.66 -0.40
N PHE A 531 15.73 6.46 -1.64
CA PHE A 531 14.71 5.48 -1.97
C PHE A 531 15.33 4.08 -2.06
N THR A 532 14.89 3.20 -1.17
CA THR A 532 15.40 1.84 -1.03
C THR A 532 14.20 0.89 -0.95
N PRO A 533 13.57 0.52 -2.08
CA PRO A 533 12.52 -0.47 -2.05
C PRO A 533 13.10 -1.81 -1.59
N LEU A 534 12.36 -2.51 -0.74
CA LEU A 534 12.77 -3.78 -0.14
C LEU A 534 11.87 -4.92 -0.62
N ALA A 535 12.39 -6.14 -0.59
CA ALA A 535 11.60 -7.35 -0.75
C ALA A 535 11.71 -8.22 0.51
N VAL A 536 10.59 -8.80 0.93
CA VAL A 536 10.52 -9.76 2.03
C VAL A 536 10.58 -11.17 1.43
N LEU A 537 11.68 -11.87 1.65
CA LEU A 537 11.90 -13.24 1.17
C LEU A 537 11.85 -14.23 2.32
N SER A 538 11.30 -15.43 2.09
CA SER A 538 11.45 -16.53 3.06
C SER A 538 12.90 -17.01 3.10
N GLU A 539 13.35 -17.57 4.22
CA GLU A 539 14.70 -18.17 4.32
C GLU A 539 14.98 -19.21 3.22
N ALA A 540 13.95 -19.96 2.80
CA ALA A 540 14.08 -20.94 1.74
C ALA A 540 14.30 -20.29 0.36
N ASP A 541 13.75 -19.09 0.12
CA ASP A 541 13.93 -18.35 -1.12
C ASP A 541 15.31 -17.69 -1.18
N VAL A 542 15.78 -17.16 -0.05
CA VAL A 542 17.13 -16.59 0.09
C VAL A 542 18.20 -17.65 -0.20
N GLN A 543 18.02 -18.89 0.29
CA GLN A 543 18.94 -19.99 0.00
C GLN A 543 18.93 -20.41 -1.47
N ARG A 544 17.81 -20.23 -2.16
CA ARG A 544 17.69 -20.53 -3.61
C ARG A 544 18.26 -19.40 -4.47
N ALA A 545 18.18 -18.15 -4.00
CA ALA A 545 18.69 -16.97 -4.67
C ALA A 545 20.20 -16.82 -4.41
N LEU A 546 21.03 -17.43 -5.26
CA LEU A 546 22.49 -17.33 -5.16
C LEU A 546 22.96 -15.87 -5.29
N GLY A 547 23.60 -15.35 -4.25
CA GLY A 547 24.30 -14.06 -4.29
C GLY A 547 23.48 -12.84 -3.84
N VAL A 548 22.25 -13.02 -3.36
CA VAL A 548 21.43 -11.90 -2.86
C VAL A 548 21.96 -11.40 -1.51
N GLU A 549 22.27 -10.10 -1.45
CA GLU A 549 22.72 -9.45 -0.23
C GLU A 549 21.54 -9.25 0.73
N THR A 550 21.65 -9.82 1.92
CA THR A 550 20.65 -9.62 2.98
C THR A 550 20.93 -8.32 3.73
N ILE A 551 19.96 -7.42 3.75
CA ILE A 551 20.00 -6.18 4.52
C ILE A 551 19.73 -6.49 5.99
N ALA A 552 18.67 -7.25 6.28
CA ALA A 552 18.30 -7.66 7.63
C ALA A 552 17.58 -9.02 7.65
N ARG A 553 17.59 -9.72 8.78
CA ARG A 553 16.88 -11.00 8.99
C ARG A 553 15.98 -10.92 10.22
N ARG A 554 14.70 -11.32 10.08
CA ARG A 554 13.72 -11.36 11.18
C ARG A 554 12.67 -12.45 10.95
N ALA A 555 12.30 -13.15 12.02
CA ALA A 555 11.17 -14.10 12.04
C ALA A 555 11.15 -15.13 10.89
N GLY A 556 12.31 -15.65 10.47
CA GLY A 556 12.41 -16.62 9.37
C GLY A 556 12.24 -16.02 7.96
N ALA A 557 12.37 -14.69 7.83
CA ALA A 557 12.41 -13.97 6.57
C ALA A 557 13.65 -13.05 6.49
N ALA A 558 14.13 -12.81 5.28
CA ALA A 558 15.18 -11.84 4.98
C ALA A 558 14.60 -10.65 4.22
N LEU A 559 15.12 -9.47 4.56
CA LEU A 559 14.92 -8.24 3.80
C LEU A 559 16.11 -8.06 2.86
N VAL A 560 15.80 -7.86 1.59
CA VAL A 560 16.79 -7.64 0.52
C VAL A 560 16.38 -6.41 -0.29
N ASP A 561 17.28 -5.87 -1.12
CA ASP A 561 16.90 -4.83 -2.07
C ASP A 561 15.88 -5.42 -3.06
N ALA A 562 14.76 -4.74 -3.28
CA ALA A 562 13.71 -5.21 -4.18
C ALA A 562 14.20 -5.44 -5.62
N LEU A 563 15.30 -4.80 -6.02
CA LEU A 563 15.88 -5.00 -7.36
C LEU A 563 16.62 -6.34 -7.52
N GLU A 564 16.91 -7.04 -6.41
CA GLU A 564 17.49 -8.39 -6.40
C GLU A 564 16.40 -9.49 -6.47
N ASP A 565 15.12 -9.11 -6.38
CA ASP A 565 13.99 -10.03 -6.45
C ASP A 565 13.09 -9.74 -7.67
N ASP A 566 13.03 -10.70 -8.60
CA ASP A 566 12.24 -10.61 -9.82
C ASP A 566 10.74 -10.38 -9.54
N ALA A 567 10.20 -10.97 -8.47
CA ALA A 567 8.79 -10.85 -8.14
C ALA A 567 8.44 -9.45 -7.64
N ALA A 568 9.27 -8.87 -6.76
CA ALA A 568 9.17 -7.49 -6.31
C ALA A 568 9.35 -6.49 -7.46
N CYS A 569 10.28 -6.74 -8.39
CA CYS A 569 10.44 -5.95 -9.61
C CYS A 569 9.17 -5.94 -10.47
N ARG A 570 8.53 -7.11 -10.64
CA ARG A 570 7.23 -7.22 -11.35
C ARG A 570 6.12 -6.50 -10.62
N ALA A 571 6.07 -6.61 -9.30
CA ALA A 571 5.07 -5.91 -8.47
C ALA A 571 5.21 -4.39 -8.60
N LEU A 572 6.45 -3.87 -8.61
CA LEU A 572 6.73 -2.44 -8.81
C LEU A 572 6.32 -1.99 -10.23
N LEU A 573 6.69 -2.75 -11.26
CA LEU A 573 6.27 -2.47 -12.64
C LEU A 573 4.73 -2.44 -12.77
N ALA A 574 4.05 -3.45 -12.24
CA ALA A 574 2.60 -3.55 -12.29
C ALA A 574 1.93 -2.39 -11.54
N ALA A 575 2.45 -1.99 -10.38
CA ALA A 575 1.94 -0.83 -9.65
C ALA A 575 2.05 0.47 -10.46
N MET A 576 3.19 0.67 -11.14
CA MET A 576 3.42 1.84 -12.00
C MET A 576 2.49 1.86 -13.23
N LEU A 577 2.36 0.73 -13.92
CA LEU A 577 1.52 0.62 -15.13
C LEU A 577 0.02 0.74 -14.83
N THR A 578 -0.43 0.29 -13.64
CA THR A 578 -1.84 0.37 -13.23
C THR A 578 -2.21 1.71 -12.57
N GLY A 579 -1.25 2.61 -12.36
CA GLY A 579 -1.51 3.89 -11.67
C GLY A 579 -1.90 3.70 -10.20
N ARG A 580 -1.43 2.64 -9.55
CA ARG A 580 -1.75 2.34 -8.15
C ARG A 580 -1.14 3.38 -7.22
N SER A 581 -1.90 3.83 -6.23
CA SER A 581 -1.36 4.58 -5.09
C SER A 581 -0.99 3.60 -3.97
N ILE A 582 0.19 3.78 -3.40
CA ILE A 582 0.76 2.94 -2.34
C ILE A 582 0.84 3.80 -1.09
N SER A 583 0.07 3.45 -0.05
CA SER A 583 0.15 4.12 1.24
C SER A 583 1.44 3.73 1.96
N LEU A 584 2.15 4.74 2.45
CA LEU A 584 3.26 4.58 3.38
C LEU A 584 2.81 5.09 4.77
N HIS A 585 3.65 4.96 5.80
CA HIS A 585 3.32 5.37 7.17
C HIS A 585 3.06 6.87 7.28
N ASN A 586 3.86 7.69 6.61
CA ASN A 586 3.84 9.16 6.70
C ASN A 586 3.33 9.84 5.44
N GLY A 587 3.31 9.15 4.30
CA GLY A 587 2.93 9.70 3.01
C GLY A 587 2.36 8.66 2.04
N ILE A 588 2.39 9.00 0.75
CA ILE A 588 1.82 8.15 -0.30
C ILE A 588 2.69 8.19 -1.54
N ALA A 589 3.04 7.02 -2.08
CA ALA A 589 3.68 6.89 -3.37
C ALA A 589 2.62 6.70 -4.45
N ARG A 590 2.46 7.69 -5.33
CA ARG A 590 1.44 7.73 -6.37
C ARG A 590 2.06 7.35 -7.71
N ALA A 591 1.58 6.26 -8.31
CA ALA A 591 1.92 5.96 -9.68
C ALA A 591 1.06 6.75 -10.66
N ARG A 592 1.65 7.19 -11.77
CA ARG A 592 0.95 7.77 -12.91
C ARG A 592 1.37 7.06 -14.19
N ALA A 593 0.42 6.39 -14.84
CA ALA A 593 0.61 5.79 -16.15
C ALA A 593 0.27 6.81 -17.26
N TYR A 594 1.19 7.00 -18.21
CA TYR A 594 1.03 7.87 -19.38
C TYR A 594 0.60 7.10 -20.63
N ARG A 595 0.79 5.77 -20.65
CA ARG A 595 0.31 4.87 -21.72
C ARG A 595 -0.64 3.81 -21.17
N ARG A 596 -1.82 3.66 -21.79
CA ARG A 596 -2.90 2.77 -21.34
C ARG A 596 -2.80 1.34 -21.89
N ASP A 597 -2.00 1.13 -22.92
CA ASP A 597 -1.79 -0.14 -23.64
C ASP A 597 -0.56 -0.93 -23.14
N ALA A 598 0.12 -0.42 -22.11
CA ALA A 598 1.30 -1.03 -21.53
C ALA A 598 0.95 -2.27 -20.68
N THR A 599 1.62 -3.39 -20.93
CA THR A 599 1.47 -4.67 -20.20
C THR A 599 2.73 -5.06 -19.43
N SER A 600 2.58 -5.75 -18.29
CA SER A 600 3.67 -6.27 -17.46
C SER A 600 3.98 -7.76 -17.69
N ASP A 601 3.15 -8.49 -18.44
CA ASP A 601 3.14 -9.96 -18.38
C ASP A 601 4.28 -10.60 -19.19
N GLY A 602 4.95 -11.58 -18.57
CA GLY A 602 5.93 -12.46 -19.23
C GLY A 602 7.23 -11.79 -19.69
N LEU A 603 7.50 -10.54 -19.29
CA LEU A 603 8.72 -9.84 -19.69
C LEU A 603 9.93 -10.40 -18.93
N PRO A 604 11.03 -10.77 -19.60
CA PRO A 604 12.26 -11.18 -18.92
C PRO A 604 12.87 -9.98 -18.20
N ILE A 605 13.37 -10.19 -16.99
CA ILE A 605 14.02 -9.14 -16.20
C ILE A 605 15.52 -9.24 -16.41
N VAL A 606 16.15 -8.11 -16.71
CA VAL A 606 17.60 -8.00 -16.81
C VAL A 606 18.03 -6.84 -15.94
N GLY A 607 18.64 -7.15 -14.80
CA GLY A 607 19.29 -6.17 -13.94
C GLY A 607 20.60 -5.65 -14.56
N GLY A 608 20.99 -4.43 -14.21
CA GLY A 608 22.37 -3.96 -14.38
C GLY A 608 22.72 -3.34 -15.75
N VAL A 609 21.96 -2.34 -16.21
CA VAL A 609 22.48 -1.44 -17.26
C VAL A 609 23.21 -0.28 -16.58
N ALA A 610 24.51 -0.47 -16.34
CA ALA A 610 25.50 0.52 -15.88
C ALA A 610 25.06 1.38 -14.67
N GLU A 611 25.31 0.89 -13.46
CA GLU A 611 25.09 1.66 -12.22
C GLU A 611 26.02 2.89 -12.15
N GLN A 612 25.42 4.08 -12.15
CA GLN A 612 26.05 5.34 -11.79
C GLN A 612 25.56 5.80 -10.41
N SER A 613 24.68 6.81 -10.36
CA SER A 613 24.01 7.37 -9.17
C SER A 613 22.62 6.79 -8.92
N ASN A 614 22.05 6.12 -9.92
CA ASN A 614 20.69 5.57 -9.91
C ASN A 614 20.71 4.10 -10.36
N SER A 615 19.66 3.36 -10.03
CA SER A 615 19.53 1.94 -10.42
C SER A 615 18.59 1.80 -11.61
N SER A 616 18.88 0.87 -12.52
CA SER A 616 18.07 0.62 -13.71
C SER A 616 17.74 -0.87 -13.86
N ILE A 617 16.50 -1.17 -14.21
CA ILE A 617 16.02 -2.51 -14.55
C ILE A 617 15.43 -2.48 -15.95
N ARG A 618 15.77 -3.49 -16.75
CA ARG A 618 15.17 -3.68 -18.06
C ARG A 618 14.16 -4.81 -18.03
N PHE A 619 12.96 -4.55 -18.56
CA PHE A 619 11.89 -5.52 -18.73
C PHE A 619 11.78 -5.89 -20.21
N GLY A 620 12.53 -6.91 -20.61
CA GLY A 620 12.69 -7.37 -21.98
C GLY A 620 13.09 -6.24 -22.92
N ASP A 621 12.50 -6.23 -24.11
CA ASP A 621 12.71 -5.17 -25.09
C ASP A 621 11.56 -4.16 -25.08
N ARG A 622 10.87 -4.02 -23.94
CA ARG A 622 9.66 -3.20 -23.79
C ARG A 622 9.89 -1.98 -22.92
N TYR A 623 10.47 -2.13 -21.74
CA TYR A 623 10.64 -1.02 -20.80
C TYR A 623 12.01 -0.99 -20.12
N VAL A 624 12.40 0.21 -19.73
CA VAL A 624 13.49 0.48 -18.79
C VAL A 624 12.90 1.25 -17.62
N LEU A 625 13.05 0.69 -16.42
CA LEU A 625 12.70 1.33 -15.16
C LEU A 625 13.97 1.94 -14.56
N LYS A 626 13.93 3.22 -14.24
CA LYS A 626 14.99 3.95 -13.55
C LYS A 626 14.50 4.33 -12.15
N LEU A 627 15.21 3.90 -11.12
CA LEU A 627 14.97 4.25 -9.73
C LEU A 627 15.91 5.37 -9.34
N LEU A 628 15.33 6.48 -8.86
CA LEU A 628 16.06 7.62 -8.36
C LEU A 628 16.45 7.30 -6.92
N ARG A 629 17.73 7.04 -6.68
CA ARG A 629 18.19 6.55 -5.37
C ARG A 629 18.26 7.67 -4.36
N ARG A 630 18.84 8.83 -4.68
CA ARG A 630 18.84 10.00 -3.80
C ARG A 630 17.61 10.88 -4.09
N LEU A 631 16.89 11.23 -3.04
CA LEU A 631 15.66 12.02 -3.13
C LEU A 631 15.89 13.48 -2.72
N GLU A 632 15.41 14.39 -3.55
CA GLU A 632 15.36 15.84 -3.28
C GLU A 632 13.91 16.31 -3.46
N PRO A 633 13.34 17.07 -2.50
CA PRO A 633 11.99 17.64 -2.65
C PRO A 633 11.87 18.54 -3.88
N GLY A 634 10.81 18.32 -4.67
CA GLY A 634 10.47 19.14 -5.82
C GLY A 634 10.53 18.42 -7.17
N PRO A 635 10.16 19.12 -8.26
CA PRO A 635 10.08 18.53 -9.59
C PRO A 635 11.45 18.05 -10.09
N HIS A 636 11.54 16.78 -10.53
CA HIS A 636 12.80 16.24 -11.06
C HIS A 636 12.98 16.56 -12.55
N PRO A 637 14.16 17.03 -13.00
CA PRO A 637 14.38 17.48 -14.39
C PRO A 637 14.13 16.38 -15.43
N GLU A 638 14.50 15.12 -15.15
CA GLU A 638 14.20 13.98 -16.03
C GLU A 638 12.70 13.89 -16.36
N LEU A 639 11.84 14.04 -15.35
CA LEU A 639 10.38 13.95 -15.52
C LEU A 639 9.82 15.20 -16.21
N GLU A 640 10.20 16.40 -15.73
CA GLU A 640 9.71 17.65 -16.31
C GLU A 640 10.03 17.75 -17.80
N VAL A 641 11.28 17.45 -18.17
CA VAL A 641 11.75 17.52 -19.55
C VAL A 641 11.10 16.44 -20.41
N ALA A 642 11.00 15.19 -19.93
CA ALA A 642 10.33 14.12 -20.67
C ALA A 642 8.85 14.43 -20.93
N VAL A 643 8.11 14.95 -19.94
CA VAL A 643 6.71 15.37 -20.11
C VAL A 643 6.60 16.52 -21.09
N PHE A 644 7.46 17.53 -20.99
CA PHE A 644 7.45 18.69 -21.87
C PHE A 644 7.75 18.30 -23.33
N LEU A 645 8.84 17.58 -23.58
CA LEU A 645 9.22 17.13 -24.92
C LEU A 645 8.20 16.18 -25.54
N SER A 646 7.57 15.32 -24.73
CA SER A 646 6.47 14.46 -25.20
C SER A 646 5.27 15.28 -25.68
N ARG A 647 4.94 16.40 -25.00
CA ARG A 647 3.87 17.32 -25.43
C ARG A 647 4.23 18.06 -26.72
N GLN A 648 5.50 18.43 -26.87
CA GLN A 648 6.04 19.03 -28.11
C GLN A 648 6.19 18.00 -29.25
N ARG A 649 5.84 16.73 -29.02
CA ARG A 649 5.97 15.61 -29.98
C ARG A 649 7.40 15.42 -30.49
N PHE A 650 8.40 15.77 -29.68
CA PHE A 650 9.79 15.45 -29.97
C PHE A 650 10.02 13.95 -29.75
N THR A 651 10.36 13.23 -30.81
CA THR A 651 10.39 11.75 -30.82
C THR A 651 11.75 11.14 -30.51
N GLN A 652 12.82 11.94 -30.49
CA GLN A 652 14.20 11.50 -30.28
C GLN A 652 14.56 11.41 -28.78
N ILE A 653 13.59 11.01 -27.95
CA ILE A 653 13.76 10.67 -26.53
C ILE A 653 13.11 9.33 -26.23
N ALA A 654 13.56 8.66 -25.17
CA ALA A 654 12.88 7.47 -24.69
C ALA A 654 11.44 7.82 -24.25
N PRO A 655 10.41 7.12 -24.75
CA PRO A 655 9.03 7.50 -24.50
C PRO A 655 8.66 7.26 -23.05
N LEU A 656 8.11 8.27 -22.37
CA LEU A 656 7.62 8.15 -21.00
C LEU A 656 6.41 7.21 -20.94
N VAL A 657 6.46 6.22 -20.04
CA VAL A 657 5.41 5.21 -19.87
C VAL A 657 4.70 5.38 -18.53
N ALA A 658 5.43 5.48 -17.43
CA ALA A 658 4.86 5.67 -16.10
C ALA A 658 5.84 6.33 -15.13
N THR A 659 5.34 6.88 -14.03
CA THR A 659 6.13 7.43 -12.92
C THR A 659 5.62 6.92 -11.58
N LEU A 660 6.47 7.00 -10.56
CA LEU A 660 6.12 6.81 -9.16
C LEU A 660 6.66 8.01 -8.37
N GLU A 661 5.76 8.80 -7.78
CA GLU A 661 6.09 10.02 -7.04
C GLU A 661 5.65 9.88 -5.57
N TYR A 662 6.53 10.17 -4.63
CA TYR A 662 6.23 10.22 -3.21
C TYR A 662 5.72 11.62 -2.83
N ALA A 663 4.60 11.66 -2.11
CA ALA A 663 4.02 12.89 -1.60
C ALA A 663 3.72 12.75 -0.10
N ARG A 664 4.13 13.77 0.67
CA ARG A 664 3.88 13.87 2.11
C ARG A 664 3.20 15.22 2.40
N PRO A 665 2.24 15.30 3.34
CA PRO A 665 1.66 16.57 3.75
C PRO A 665 2.75 17.57 4.19
N GLY A 666 2.72 18.78 3.63
CA GLY A 666 3.67 19.85 3.99
C GLY A 666 5.02 19.82 3.27
N GLU A 667 5.28 18.84 2.39
CA GLU A 667 6.50 18.76 1.59
C GLU A 667 6.18 18.73 0.08
N GLU A 668 7.11 19.22 -0.75
CA GLU A 668 7.04 19.07 -2.20
C GLU A 668 7.18 17.60 -2.62
N PRO A 669 6.46 17.13 -3.66
CA PRO A 669 6.60 15.75 -4.14
C PRO A 669 8.01 15.42 -4.61
N MET A 670 8.40 14.14 -4.46
CA MET A 670 9.70 13.61 -4.85
C MET A 670 9.52 12.47 -5.87
N LEU A 671 10.27 12.49 -6.97
CA LEU A 671 10.26 11.38 -7.93
C LEU A 671 11.02 10.18 -7.36
N LEU A 672 10.35 9.03 -7.21
CA LEU A 672 10.96 7.78 -6.76
C LEU A 672 11.47 6.95 -7.94
N ALA A 673 10.65 6.83 -8.99
CA ALA A 673 10.98 6.02 -10.16
C ALA A 673 10.30 6.53 -11.44
N LEU A 674 10.94 6.25 -12.57
CA LEU A 674 10.47 6.60 -13.91
C LEU A 674 10.60 5.39 -14.84
N LEU A 675 9.53 5.07 -15.55
CA LEU A 675 9.45 3.97 -16.51
C LEU A 675 9.38 4.55 -17.92
N GLN A 676 10.34 4.18 -18.75
CA GLN A 676 10.44 4.56 -20.16
C GLN A 676 10.30 3.34 -21.07
N GLY A 677 9.88 3.55 -22.30
CA GLY A 677 9.94 2.51 -23.33
C GLY A 677 11.38 2.20 -23.67
N PHE A 678 11.69 0.91 -23.78
CA PHE A 678 13.00 0.47 -24.23
C PHE A 678 13.22 0.88 -25.68
N VAL A 679 14.38 1.46 -25.96
CA VAL A 679 14.80 1.88 -27.30
C VAL A 679 15.76 0.82 -27.83
N PRO A 680 15.40 0.02 -28.85
CA PRO A 680 16.35 -0.89 -29.48
C PRO A 680 17.53 -0.12 -30.08
N HIS A 681 18.75 -0.45 -29.66
CA HIS A 681 19.96 0.28 -30.03
C HIS A 681 21.16 -0.65 -30.15
N SER A 682 22.19 -0.23 -30.90
CA SER A 682 23.44 -0.99 -31.10
C SER A 682 24.57 -0.60 -30.13
N GLY A 683 24.25 0.16 -29.08
CA GLY A 683 25.20 0.78 -28.16
C GLY A 683 25.04 2.30 -28.08
N THR A 684 25.89 2.95 -27.28
CA THR A 684 25.90 4.41 -27.18
C THR A 684 26.64 5.05 -28.35
N ALA A 685 26.43 6.34 -28.59
CA ALA A 685 27.21 7.11 -29.56
C ALA A 685 28.69 7.17 -29.16
N TRP A 686 29.00 7.02 -27.87
CA TRP A 686 30.37 6.89 -27.35
C TRP A 686 31.04 5.62 -27.86
N ASP A 687 30.40 4.46 -27.71
CA ASP A 687 30.95 3.17 -28.14
C ASP A 687 31.24 3.18 -29.64
N ARG A 688 30.29 3.73 -30.42
CA ARG A 688 30.43 3.88 -31.87
C ARG A 688 31.56 4.84 -32.23
N ALA A 689 31.62 6.02 -31.62
CA ALA A 689 32.66 7.01 -31.90
C ALA A 689 34.06 6.46 -31.58
N VAL A 690 34.27 5.89 -30.38
CA VAL A 690 35.57 5.31 -29.99
C VAL A 690 35.97 4.18 -30.93
N GLY A 691 35.05 3.27 -31.26
CA GLY A 691 35.33 2.16 -32.18
C GLY A 691 35.72 2.64 -33.59
N GLU A 692 34.99 3.61 -34.12
CA GLU A 692 35.27 4.20 -35.44
C GLU A 692 36.61 4.97 -35.47
N VAL A 693 36.93 5.71 -34.40
CA VAL A 693 38.24 6.40 -34.26
C VAL A 693 39.38 5.38 -34.19
N GLN A 694 39.25 4.33 -33.38
CA GLN A 694 40.29 3.29 -33.27
C GLN A 694 40.58 2.66 -34.64
N GLN A 695 39.54 2.33 -35.39
CA GLN A 695 39.69 1.82 -36.76
C GLN A 695 40.34 2.85 -37.69
N PHE A 696 39.94 4.13 -37.59
CA PHE A 696 40.57 5.20 -38.34
C PHE A 696 42.06 5.22 -38.08
N LEU A 697 42.49 5.32 -36.81
CA LEU A 697 43.90 5.42 -36.41
C LEU A 697 44.75 4.26 -36.96
N LEU A 698 44.21 3.05 -36.99
CA LEU A 698 44.89 1.83 -37.45
C LEU A 698 45.02 1.66 -38.97
N ARG A 699 44.28 2.40 -39.81
CA ARG A 699 44.34 2.25 -41.29
C ARG A 699 45.72 2.62 -41.85
N ASP A 700 46.31 1.77 -42.70
CA ASP A 700 47.62 2.02 -43.32
C ASP A 700 47.52 2.73 -44.68
N ARG A 701 48.37 3.74 -44.90
CA ARG A 701 48.30 4.67 -46.06
C ARG A 701 48.99 4.14 -47.33
N ARG A 702 49.58 2.93 -47.30
CA ARG A 702 50.37 2.38 -48.44
C ARG A 702 49.54 1.97 -49.66
N ARG A 703 48.21 2.07 -49.64
CA ARG A 703 47.32 1.88 -50.80
C ARG A 703 46.42 3.12 -50.96
N GLY A 704 46.63 3.94 -52.00
CA GLY A 704 45.93 5.22 -52.25
C GLY A 704 44.46 5.08 -52.73
N PRO A 705 43.79 6.11 -53.32
CA PRO A 705 44.11 7.54 -53.45
C PRO A 705 43.37 8.43 -52.42
N ALA A 706 43.69 9.72 -52.45
CA ALA A 706 43.28 10.76 -51.50
C ALA A 706 41.78 11.12 -51.55
N THR A 707 40.99 10.55 -50.64
CA THR A 707 39.87 11.18 -49.90
C THR A 707 39.52 10.23 -48.77
N ASP A 708 40.34 10.21 -47.70
CA ASP A 708 40.00 9.49 -46.47
C ASP A 708 38.75 10.14 -45.86
N THR A 709 37.56 9.60 -46.10
CA THR A 709 36.35 10.05 -45.40
C THR A 709 36.58 9.82 -43.91
N ILE A 710 36.66 10.90 -43.13
CA ILE A 710 36.73 10.85 -41.67
C ILE A 710 35.48 10.04 -41.22
N PRO A 711 35.65 8.87 -40.57
CA PRO A 711 34.50 8.09 -40.13
C PRO A 711 33.75 8.88 -39.06
N PHE A 712 32.48 8.57 -38.88
CA PHE A 712 31.55 9.29 -38.01
C PHE A 712 31.12 10.70 -38.49
N LEU A 713 31.61 11.23 -39.63
CA LEU A 713 31.21 12.57 -40.11
C LEU A 713 29.69 12.73 -40.30
N ALA A 714 29.06 11.77 -40.98
CA ALA A 714 27.61 11.80 -41.20
C ALA A 714 26.84 11.69 -39.88
N SER A 715 27.30 10.80 -38.99
CA SER A 715 26.78 10.65 -37.64
C SER A 715 26.90 11.95 -36.83
N ALA A 716 28.03 12.65 -36.92
CA ALA A 716 28.26 13.92 -36.22
C ALA A 716 27.36 15.04 -36.76
N ALA A 717 27.16 15.11 -38.08
CA ALA A 717 26.21 16.03 -38.67
C ALA A 717 24.78 15.71 -38.20
N LEU A 718 24.35 14.45 -38.27
CA LEU A 718 23.02 14.04 -37.80
C LEU A 718 22.84 14.33 -36.31
N LEU A 719 23.86 14.08 -35.49
CA LEU A 719 23.84 14.43 -34.07
C LEU A 719 23.68 15.94 -33.87
N GLY A 720 24.40 16.76 -34.64
CA GLY A 720 24.25 18.22 -34.64
C GLY A 720 22.84 18.68 -35.01
N GLN A 721 22.20 17.99 -35.97
CA GLN A 721 20.80 18.22 -36.32
C GLN A 721 19.87 17.86 -35.14
N ARG A 722 20.01 16.67 -34.55
CA ARG A 722 19.14 16.24 -33.43
C ARG A 722 19.33 17.10 -32.18
N THR A 723 20.54 17.57 -31.90
CA THR A 723 20.81 18.53 -30.82
C THR A 723 20.11 19.87 -31.07
N ALA A 724 20.14 20.38 -32.31
CA ALA A 724 19.43 21.60 -32.67
C ALA A 724 17.91 21.44 -32.54
N GLU A 725 17.35 20.34 -33.06
CA GLU A 725 15.91 20.04 -32.95
C GLU A 725 15.47 19.89 -31.48
N LEU A 726 16.29 19.27 -30.63
CA LEU A 726 16.06 19.23 -29.17
C LEU A 726 15.96 20.64 -28.59
N HIS A 727 16.94 21.50 -28.87
CA HIS A 727 16.96 22.87 -28.36
C HIS A 727 15.80 23.72 -28.88
N ILE A 728 15.39 23.51 -30.14
CA ILE A 728 14.20 24.14 -30.71
C ILE A 728 12.94 23.67 -29.97
N ALA A 729 12.82 22.36 -29.72
CA ALA A 729 11.68 21.81 -28.98
C ALA A 729 11.63 22.34 -27.54
N LEU A 730 12.77 22.42 -26.85
CA LEU A 730 12.88 22.99 -25.50
C LEU A 730 12.62 24.51 -25.46
N ALA A 731 12.81 25.20 -26.58
CA ALA A 731 12.51 26.61 -26.75
C ALA A 731 11.08 26.88 -27.25
N GLY A 732 10.31 25.84 -27.57
CA GLY A 732 8.97 25.96 -28.15
C GLY A 732 7.97 26.62 -27.19
N GLU A 733 7.00 27.35 -27.75
CA GLU A 733 5.92 27.94 -26.97
C GLU A 733 5.07 26.83 -26.32
N GLY A 734 4.92 26.92 -25.00
CA GLY A 734 4.11 26.00 -24.21
C GLY A 734 3.58 26.72 -22.97
N SER A 735 2.47 26.24 -22.42
CA SER A 735 1.77 26.85 -21.29
C SER A 735 2.53 26.80 -19.94
N SER A 736 3.81 26.43 -19.92
CA SER A 736 4.63 26.30 -18.70
C SER A 736 5.69 27.41 -18.61
N PRO A 737 5.61 28.29 -17.60
CA PRO A 737 6.62 29.33 -17.35
C PRO A 737 8.05 28.80 -17.17
N ASP A 738 8.20 27.57 -16.68
CA ASP A 738 9.51 26.94 -16.42
C ASP A 738 10.29 26.58 -17.69
N PHE A 739 9.60 26.49 -18.83
CA PHE A 739 10.21 26.19 -20.14
C PHE A 739 10.22 27.39 -21.09
N ALA A 740 9.44 28.43 -20.81
CA ALA A 740 9.41 29.64 -21.62
C ALA A 740 10.83 30.25 -21.77
N PRO A 741 11.33 30.47 -23.00
CA PRO A 741 12.62 31.10 -23.23
C PRO A 741 12.72 32.48 -22.58
N GLU A 742 13.87 32.79 -22.01
CA GLU A 742 14.16 34.09 -21.40
C GLU A 742 15.31 34.77 -22.12
N ALA A 743 15.29 36.11 -22.21
CA ALA A 743 16.46 36.82 -22.72
C ALA A 743 17.67 36.59 -21.80
N LEU A 744 18.84 36.28 -22.39
CA LEU A 744 20.09 36.33 -21.65
C LEU A 744 20.34 37.81 -21.28
N THR A 745 20.67 38.10 -20.02
CA THR A 745 20.87 39.48 -19.54
C THR A 745 22.32 39.66 -19.09
N ALA A 746 22.76 40.91 -18.98
CA ALA A 746 24.09 41.22 -18.44
C ALA A 746 24.28 40.67 -17.02
N ALA A 747 23.22 40.65 -16.19
CA ALA A 747 23.28 40.07 -14.84
C ALA A 747 23.51 38.55 -14.87
N HIS A 748 22.90 37.83 -15.82
CA HIS A 748 23.13 36.40 -16.00
C HIS A 748 24.58 36.11 -16.41
N VAL A 749 25.14 36.91 -17.33
CA VAL A 749 26.54 36.79 -17.75
C VAL A 749 27.48 37.09 -16.59
N ALA A 750 27.23 38.15 -15.81
CA ALA A 750 28.05 38.49 -14.64
C ALA A 750 28.05 37.36 -13.59
N ALA A 751 26.91 36.73 -13.32
CA ALA A 751 26.82 35.59 -12.42
C ALA A 751 27.59 34.35 -12.95
N LEU A 752 27.61 34.13 -14.26
CA LEU A 752 28.40 33.06 -14.88
C LEU A 752 29.91 33.33 -14.74
N VAL A 753 30.35 34.56 -15.02
CA VAL A 753 31.76 34.97 -14.86
C VAL A 753 32.23 34.77 -13.42
N ALA A 754 31.43 35.21 -12.43
CA ALA A 754 31.77 35.03 -11.02
C ALA A 754 31.95 33.55 -10.65
N ARG A 755 31.05 32.67 -11.09
CA ARG A 755 31.18 31.22 -10.88
C ARG A 755 32.42 30.65 -11.56
N LEU A 756 32.70 31.05 -12.81
CA LEU A 756 33.89 30.60 -13.54
C LEU A 756 35.18 31.01 -12.83
N GLN A 757 35.25 32.21 -12.25
CA GLN A 757 36.40 32.66 -11.47
C GLN A 757 36.61 31.78 -10.24
N GLU A 758 35.54 31.45 -9.52
CA GLU A 758 35.60 30.60 -8.34
C GLU A 758 35.98 29.15 -8.70
N ASP A 759 35.38 28.59 -9.75
CA ASP A 759 35.68 27.26 -10.25
C ASP A 759 37.14 27.17 -10.76
N ALA A 760 37.61 28.18 -11.47
CA ALA A 760 39.01 28.26 -11.91
C ALA A 760 39.95 28.32 -10.70
N HIS A 761 39.65 29.17 -9.71
CA HIS A 761 40.46 29.27 -8.50
C HIS A 761 40.54 27.93 -7.76
N ARG A 762 39.40 27.27 -7.54
CA ARG A 762 39.30 25.99 -6.84
C ARG A 762 40.02 24.88 -7.60
N SER A 763 39.75 24.72 -8.90
CA SER A 763 40.35 23.66 -9.72
C SER A 763 41.86 23.84 -9.88
N LEU A 764 42.37 25.07 -10.06
CA LEU A 764 43.80 25.33 -10.14
C LEU A 764 44.51 25.12 -8.80
N THR A 765 43.86 25.44 -7.68
CA THR A 765 44.39 25.17 -6.34
C THR A 765 44.50 23.66 -6.10
N ALA A 766 43.46 22.90 -6.44
CA ALA A 766 43.47 21.44 -6.38
C ALA A 766 44.52 20.81 -7.31
N LEU A 767 44.69 21.35 -8.51
CA LEU A 767 45.71 20.92 -9.47
C LEU A 767 47.12 21.14 -8.91
N ALA A 768 47.39 22.31 -8.32
CA ALA A 768 48.68 22.61 -7.71
C ALA A 768 48.98 21.67 -6.53
N GLY A 769 47.99 21.41 -5.68
CA GLY A 769 48.14 20.50 -4.53
C GLY A 769 48.35 19.03 -4.91
N ARG A 770 48.03 18.63 -6.14
CA ARG A 770 48.20 17.25 -6.65
C ARG A 770 49.26 17.13 -7.74
N LEU A 771 50.01 18.20 -8.04
CA LEU A 771 50.93 18.23 -9.18
C LEU A 771 51.91 17.06 -9.20
N ASP A 772 52.51 16.73 -8.04
CA ASP A 772 53.53 15.69 -7.92
C ASP A 772 52.96 14.27 -8.00
N SER A 773 51.65 14.09 -7.80
CA SER A 773 50.99 12.78 -7.93
C SER A 773 50.49 12.48 -9.34
N LEU A 774 50.58 13.44 -10.27
CA LEU A 774 50.17 13.25 -11.66
C LEU A 774 51.24 12.51 -12.48
N PRO A 775 50.85 11.79 -13.55
CA PRO A 775 51.80 11.15 -14.47
C PRO A 775 52.77 12.17 -15.11
N PRO A 776 54.04 11.83 -15.36
CA PRO A 776 55.04 12.80 -15.85
C PRO A 776 54.64 13.61 -17.10
N PRO A 777 54.02 13.01 -18.15
CA PRO A 777 53.55 13.77 -19.31
C PRO A 777 52.41 14.76 -19.00
N VAL A 778 51.65 14.51 -17.94
CA VAL A 778 50.56 15.39 -17.48
C VAL A 778 51.10 16.52 -16.63
N GLN A 779 52.17 16.29 -15.85
CA GLN A 779 52.81 17.32 -15.02
C GLN A 779 53.28 18.52 -15.84
N GLU A 780 53.86 18.29 -17.02
CA GLU A 780 54.31 19.37 -17.90
C GLU A 780 53.15 20.28 -18.33
N ARG A 781 52.03 19.69 -18.78
CA ARG A 781 50.81 20.44 -19.13
C ARG A 781 50.19 21.12 -17.92
N ALA A 782 50.21 20.49 -16.75
CA ALA A 782 49.70 21.07 -15.51
C ALA A 782 50.51 22.31 -15.10
N ARG A 783 51.85 22.26 -15.18
CA ARG A 783 52.72 23.43 -14.97
C ARG A 783 52.44 24.54 -15.98
N ALA A 784 52.25 24.18 -17.25
CA ALA A 784 51.91 25.16 -18.30
C ALA A 784 50.60 25.89 -17.97
N VAL A 785 49.53 25.17 -17.61
CA VAL A 785 48.25 25.78 -17.21
C VAL A 785 48.40 26.65 -15.95
N LEU A 786 49.10 26.16 -14.92
CA LEU A 786 49.34 26.93 -13.70
C LEU A 786 50.11 28.24 -13.97
N SER A 787 51.07 28.22 -14.91
CA SER A 787 51.82 29.42 -15.31
C SER A 787 50.96 30.45 -16.05
N LEU A 788 49.82 30.02 -16.62
CA LEU A 788 48.89 30.87 -17.37
C LEU A 788 47.71 31.34 -16.52
N ARG A 789 47.72 31.16 -15.19
CA ARG A 789 46.62 31.55 -14.29
C ARG A 789 46.13 32.99 -14.51
N ALA A 790 47.05 33.96 -14.53
CA ALA A 790 46.68 35.37 -14.74
C ALA A 790 46.03 35.62 -16.11
N ARG A 791 46.44 34.87 -17.15
CA ARG A 791 45.85 34.94 -18.49
C ARG A 791 44.45 34.31 -18.50
N LEU A 792 44.24 33.23 -17.77
CA LEU A 792 42.92 32.61 -17.58
C LEU A 792 41.97 33.55 -16.85
N ASP A 793 42.40 34.17 -15.74
CA ASP A 793 41.60 35.13 -14.98
C ASP A 793 41.22 36.36 -15.84
N ALA A 794 42.15 36.87 -16.65
CA ALA A 794 41.90 37.95 -17.60
C ALA A 794 40.92 37.53 -18.71
N HIS A 795 41.05 36.31 -19.23
CA HIS A 795 40.15 35.77 -20.22
C HIS A 795 38.72 35.64 -19.67
N ILE A 796 38.55 35.05 -18.48
CA ILE A 796 37.24 34.93 -17.81
C ILE A 796 36.63 36.32 -17.59
N SER A 797 37.43 37.28 -17.12
CA SER A 797 36.97 38.66 -16.88
C SER A 797 36.48 39.35 -18.17
N SER A 798 37.11 39.07 -19.32
CA SER A 798 36.69 39.62 -20.60
C SER A 798 35.29 39.16 -21.04
N LEU A 799 34.84 38.00 -20.57
CA LEU A 799 33.53 37.42 -20.91
C LEU A 799 32.36 38.26 -20.39
N ALA A 800 32.57 39.10 -19.37
CA ALA A 800 31.56 40.02 -18.85
C ALA A 800 31.08 41.04 -19.90
N THR A 801 31.84 41.25 -20.98
CA THR A 801 31.54 42.20 -22.06
C THR A 801 30.84 41.56 -23.27
N VAL A 802 30.61 40.25 -23.26
CA VAL A 802 29.97 39.53 -24.38
C VAL A 802 28.50 39.96 -24.50
N PRO A 803 28.04 40.51 -25.63
CA PRO A 803 26.66 40.96 -25.81
C PRO A 803 25.67 39.81 -25.68
N ALA A 804 24.65 39.99 -24.85
CA ALA A 804 23.62 38.99 -24.59
C ALA A 804 22.54 38.96 -25.69
N SER A 805 22.91 38.57 -26.91
CA SER A 805 21.98 38.39 -28.04
C SER A 805 21.52 36.94 -28.21
N SER A 806 21.29 36.23 -27.10
CA SER A 806 20.79 34.85 -27.09
C SER A 806 19.69 34.70 -26.04
N MET A 807 19.05 33.53 -26.03
CA MET A 807 18.06 33.18 -25.01
C MET A 807 18.65 32.18 -24.01
N ARG A 808 18.01 32.07 -22.86
CA ARG A 808 18.15 30.99 -21.89
C ARG A 808 16.92 30.10 -22.00
N THR A 809 17.12 28.81 -22.13
CA THR A 809 16.06 27.80 -22.22
C THR A 809 16.34 26.69 -21.21
N ARG A 810 15.40 25.75 -21.03
CA ARG A 810 15.79 24.46 -20.47
C ARG A 810 16.79 23.79 -21.42
N VAL A 811 17.74 23.07 -20.84
CA VAL A 811 18.80 22.35 -21.53
C VAL A 811 18.91 20.95 -20.92
N HIS A 812 19.63 20.05 -21.57
CA HIS A 812 19.95 18.73 -21.02
C HIS A 812 20.89 18.85 -19.82
N GLY A 813 21.86 19.76 -19.87
CA GLY A 813 22.66 20.17 -18.71
C GLY A 813 23.87 19.29 -18.40
N ASP A 814 23.97 18.09 -19.00
CA ASP A 814 25.17 17.23 -18.97
C ASP A 814 25.41 16.51 -20.31
N TYR A 815 24.97 17.08 -21.43
CA TYR A 815 24.91 16.36 -22.70
C TYR A 815 26.27 15.87 -23.24
N HIS A 816 26.42 14.55 -23.42
CA HIS A 816 27.61 13.92 -24.01
C HIS A 816 27.27 12.62 -24.77
N LEU A 817 28.24 12.05 -25.50
CA LEU A 817 28.03 10.86 -26.36
C LEU A 817 27.53 9.60 -25.63
N GLY A 818 27.69 9.53 -24.31
CA GLY A 818 27.22 8.42 -23.49
C GLY A 818 25.72 8.48 -23.19
N GLN A 819 25.12 9.67 -23.34
CA GLN A 819 23.69 9.94 -23.16
C GLN A 819 22.93 9.94 -24.49
N VAL A 820 23.55 9.37 -25.53
CA VAL A 820 22.98 9.27 -26.86
C VAL A 820 23.05 7.81 -27.29
N LEU A 821 21.90 7.22 -27.60
CA LEU A 821 21.78 5.85 -28.09
C LEU A 821 21.79 5.82 -29.62
N CYS A 822 22.52 4.88 -30.21
CA CYS A 822 22.49 4.60 -31.65
C CYS A 822 21.27 3.72 -31.98
N ALA A 823 20.16 4.33 -32.40
CA ALA A 823 18.89 3.65 -32.67
C ALA A 823 18.65 3.49 -34.18
N GLY A 824 19.13 2.38 -34.76
CA GLY A 824 19.13 2.19 -36.21
C GLY A 824 20.04 3.22 -36.90
N ASP A 825 19.46 3.99 -37.83
CA ASP A 825 20.15 5.07 -38.55
C ASP A 825 19.97 6.46 -37.89
N ASP A 826 19.37 6.52 -36.70
CA ASP A 826 19.12 7.77 -35.96
C ASP A 826 19.65 7.72 -34.51
N PHE A 827 19.50 8.84 -33.78
CA PHE A 827 19.91 8.98 -32.40
C PHE A 827 18.71 9.24 -31.47
N VAL A 828 18.76 8.62 -30.28
CA VAL A 828 17.83 8.90 -29.19
C VAL A 828 18.60 9.44 -27.99
N ILE A 829 18.13 10.55 -27.43
CA ILE A 829 18.73 11.25 -26.30
C ILE A 829 18.07 10.77 -25.01
N ILE A 830 18.87 10.48 -23.99
CA ILE A 830 18.43 9.94 -22.70
C ILE A 830 19.09 10.71 -21.56
N ASP A 831 18.59 10.56 -20.33
CA ASP A 831 19.26 11.04 -19.09
C ASP A 831 19.30 12.57 -18.91
N PHE A 832 18.13 13.20 -18.93
CA PHE A 832 17.93 14.65 -18.70
C PHE A 832 18.05 15.06 -17.22
N GLU A 833 18.90 14.39 -16.44
CA GLU A 833 19.09 14.70 -15.02
C GLU A 833 19.93 15.95 -14.77
N GLY A 834 20.78 16.33 -15.74
CA GLY A 834 21.83 17.34 -15.57
C GLY A 834 23.01 16.83 -14.75
N GLU A 835 24.02 17.68 -14.53
CA GLU A 835 25.24 17.30 -13.83
C GLU A 835 24.95 16.90 -12.36
N PRO A 836 25.19 15.63 -11.94
CA PRO A 836 24.75 15.10 -10.63
C PRO A 836 25.32 15.83 -9.40
N ALA A 837 26.43 16.54 -9.57
CA ALA A 837 27.07 17.32 -8.50
C ALA A 837 26.36 18.66 -8.19
N ARG A 838 25.40 19.09 -9.03
CA ARG A 838 24.66 20.34 -8.86
C ARG A 838 23.32 20.12 -8.16
N SER A 839 22.84 21.13 -7.46
CA SER A 839 21.52 21.10 -6.79
C SER A 839 20.37 20.98 -7.80
N LEU A 840 19.23 20.45 -7.37
CA LEU A 840 18.04 20.35 -8.23
C LEU A 840 17.64 21.70 -8.86
N ALA A 841 17.76 22.80 -8.11
CA ALA A 841 17.47 24.15 -8.59
C ALA A 841 18.41 24.58 -9.74
N GLU A 842 19.70 24.26 -9.65
CA GLU A 842 20.69 24.56 -10.70
C GLU A 842 20.49 23.67 -11.93
N ARG A 843 20.14 22.39 -11.73
CA ARG A 843 19.85 21.44 -12.82
C ARG A 843 18.58 21.83 -13.59
N ARG A 844 17.61 22.48 -12.93
CA ARG A 844 16.38 23.02 -13.56
C ARG A 844 16.54 24.42 -14.14
N ALA A 845 17.58 25.16 -13.76
CA ALA A 845 17.75 26.55 -14.19
C ALA A 845 17.91 26.67 -15.72
N LYS A 846 17.27 27.68 -16.31
CA LYS A 846 17.42 27.96 -17.74
C LYS A 846 18.84 28.40 -18.07
N GLN A 847 19.45 27.87 -19.13
CA GLN A 847 20.82 28.15 -19.53
C GLN A 847 20.90 28.36 -21.04
N SER A 848 22.05 28.81 -21.54
CA SER A 848 22.26 28.87 -22.98
C SER A 848 22.28 27.45 -23.55
N PRO A 849 21.61 27.17 -24.68
CA PRO A 849 21.74 25.89 -25.39
C PRO A 849 23.18 25.53 -25.75
N LEU A 850 24.08 26.52 -25.80
CA LEU A 850 25.50 26.30 -26.08
C LEU A 850 26.23 25.51 -24.98
N LYS A 851 25.63 25.35 -23.79
CA LYS A 851 26.15 24.45 -22.77
C LYS A 851 26.17 22.99 -23.24
N ASP A 852 25.06 22.52 -23.80
CA ASP A 852 24.96 21.13 -24.30
C ASP A 852 25.88 20.94 -25.52
N VAL A 853 25.96 21.95 -26.38
CA VAL A 853 26.91 21.98 -27.52
C VAL A 853 28.35 21.85 -27.01
N ALA A 854 28.74 22.62 -26.00
CA ALA A 854 30.06 22.53 -25.39
C ALA A 854 30.35 21.14 -24.81
N GLY A 855 29.39 20.55 -24.07
CA GLY A 855 29.49 19.19 -23.54
C GLY A 855 29.74 18.14 -24.63
N MET A 856 29.00 18.22 -25.73
CA MET A 856 29.18 17.30 -26.86
C MET A 856 30.55 17.46 -27.55
N LEU A 857 31.00 18.72 -27.76
CA LEU A 857 32.32 18.98 -28.34
C LEU A 857 33.45 18.43 -27.47
N ARG A 858 33.33 18.56 -26.15
CA ARG A 858 34.26 17.95 -25.19
C ARG A 858 34.22 16.43 -25.24
N SER A 859 33.03 15.84 -25.37
CA SER A 859 32.86 14.40 -25.53
C SER A 859 33.60 13.85 -26.76
N PHE A 860 33.63 14.58 -27.88
CA PHE A 860 34.47 14.20 -29.03
C PHE A 860 35.96 14.21 -28.71
N SER A 861 36.47 15.22 -27.99
CA SER A 861 37.87 15.24 -27.54
C SER A 861 38.20 14.02 -26.66
N TYR A 862 37.27 13.66 -25.77
CA TYR A 862 37.41 12.48 -24.91
C TYR A 862 37.40 11.17 -25.70
N ALA A 863 36.52 11.03 -26.70
CA ALA A 863 36.47 9.84 -27.56
C ALA A 863 37.77 9.69 -28.37
N ALA A 864 38.28 10.79 -28.92
CA ALA A 864 39.55 10.83 -29.63
C ALA A 864 40.72 10.39 -28.73
N TYR A 865 40.77 10.91 -27.49
CA TYR A 865 41.79 10.54 -26.52
C TYR A 865 41.68 9.06 -26.10
N ALA A 866 40.48 8.57 -25.78
CA ALA A 866 40.27 7.18 -25.37
C ALA A 866 40.69 6.19 -26.47
N ALA A 867 40.35 6.51 -27.72
CA ALA A 867 40.79 5.73 -28.88
C ALA A 867 42.32 5.80 -29.09
N LEU A 868 42.91 6.99 -28.97
CA LEU A 868 44.35 7.18 -29.08
C LEU A 868 45.11 6.39 -28.02
N ALA A 869 44.68 6.45 -26.76
CA ALA A 869 45.29 5.71 -25.65
C ALA A 869 45.25 4.20 -25.93
N ALA A 870 44.07 3.66 -26.28
CA ALA A 870 43.89 2.24 -26.55
C ALA A 870 44.77 1.70 -27.71
N VAL A 871 45.02 2.52 -28.74
CA VAL A 871 45.86 2.14 -29.89
C VAL A 871 47.34 2.37 -29.63
N SER A 872 47.70 3.46 -28.94
CA SER A 872 49.09 3.83 -28.65
C SER A 872 49.75 2.86 -27.66
N ASP A 873 48.99 2.33 -26.69
CA ASP A 873 49.48 1.31 -25.76
C ASP A 873 49.89 0.02 -26.50
N ARG A 874 49.20 -0.30 -27.60
CA ARG A 874 49.49 -1.48 -28.43
C ARG A 874 50.63 -1.24 -29.41
N GLN A 875 50.84 0.00 -29.86
CA GLN A 875 51.86 0.36 -30.85
C GLN A 875 52.57 1.68 -30.50
N PRO A 876 53.42 1.71 -29.45
CA PRO A 876 54.01 2.95 -28.94
C PRO A 876 54.84 3.73 -29.97
N LYS A 877 55.46 3.02 -30.92
CA LYS A 877 56.30 3.61 -31.98
C LYS A 877 55.54 4.46 -33.00
N LEU A 878 54.21 4.35 -33.06
CA LEU A 878 53.37 5.09 -34.01
C LEU A 878 52.54 6.19 -33.34
N ARG A 879 52.82 6.50 -32.05
CA ARG A 879 52.03 7.43 -31.25
C ARG A 879 51.86 8.81 -31.88
N GLU A 880 52.94 9.45 -32.34
CA GLU A 880 52.87 10.77 -33.00
C GLU A 880 51.94 10.75 -34.23
N ARG A 881 52.04 9.70 -35.06
CA ARG A 881 51.15 9.53 -36.21
C ARG A 881 49.69 9.35 -35.78
N PHE A 882 49.43 8.63 -34.69
CA PHE A 882 48.07 8.48 -34.18
C PHE A 882 47.55 9.79 -33.57
N GLU A 883 48.40 10.58 -32.92
CA GLU A 883 48.06 11.90 -32.37
C GLU A 883 47.61 12.87 -33.47
N GLU A 884 48.35 12.99 -34.58
CA GLU A 884 47.96 13.83 -35.72
C GLU A 884 46.60 13.42 -36.32
N ARG A 885 46.36 12.10 -36.40
CA ARG A 885 45.11 11.56 -36.95
C ARG A 885 43.93 11.73 -36.01
N ALA A 886 44.14 11.56 -34.71
CA ALA A 886 43.12 11.82 -33.70
C ALA A 886 42.69 13.29 -33.75
N LEU A 887 43.65 14.21 -33.89
CA LEU A 887 43.36 15.64 -34.04
C LEU A 887 42.62 15.96 -35.34
N LEU A 888 43.00 15.34 -36.47
CA LEU A 888 42.29 15.49 -37.75
C LEU A 888 40.84 15.00 -37.63
N TRP A 889 40.63 13.85 -36.99
CA TRP A 889 39.30 13.31 -36.74
C TRP A 889 38.48 14.26 -35.86
N GLU A 890 39.02 14.69 -34.72
CA GLU A 890 38.33 15.59 -33.80
C GLU A 890 37.93 16.89 -34.50
N THR A 891 38.86 17.51 -35.24
CA THR A 891 38.60 18.76 -35.96
C THR A 891 37.49 18.60 -36.98
N GLY A 892 37.51 17.51 -37.77
CA GLY A 892 36.48 17.24 -38.78
C GLY A 892 35.10 16.97 -38.19
N ILE A 893 35.03 16.18 -37.11
CA ILE A 893 33.78 15.85 -36.41
C ILE A 893 33.17 17.08 -35.74
N ARG A 894 33.98 17.90 -35.05
CA ARG A 894 33.53 19.16 -34.44
C ARG A 894 32.97 20.11 -35.49
N ALA A 895 33.63 20.25 -36.64
CA ALA A 895 33.17 21.08 -37.74
C ALA A 895 31.85 20.58 -38.34
N ALA A 896 31.72 19.27 -38.60
CA ALA A 896 30.50 18.68 -39.14
C ALA A 896 29.29 18.84 -38.19
N PHE A 897 29.50 18.58 -36.90
CA PHE A 897 28.49 18.77 -35.86
C PHE A 897 28.03 20.24 -35.78
N LEU A 898 28.97 21.18 -35.64
CA LEU A 898 28.66 22.61 -35.52
C LEU A 898 28.00 23.16 -36.78
N SER A 899 28.49 22.79 -37.97
CA SER A 899 27.90 23.22 -39.24
C SER A 899 26.44 22.80 -39.34
N ARG A 900 26.13 21.53 -39.03
CA ARG A 900 24.75 21.03 -39.13
C ARG A 900 23.85 21.56 -38.03
N TYR A 901 24.38 21.74 -36.81
CA TYR A 901 23.69 22.42 -35.72
C TYR A 901 23.30 23.85 -36.12
N ARG A 902 24.24 24.65 -36.62
CA ARG A 902 24.01 26.02 -37.08
C ARG A 902 22.98 26.10 -38.21
N GLN A 903 23.07 25.21 -39.20
CA GLN A 903 22.11 25.15 -40.31
C GLN A 903 20.68 24.88 -39.82
N THR A 904 20.53 23.97 -38.86
CA THR A 904 19.21 23.60 -38.33
C THR A 904 18.64 24.70 -37.43
N MET A 905 19.51 25.46 -36.75
CA MET A 905 19.13 26.59 -35.88
C MET A 905 18.88 27.90 -36.64
N ALA A 906 19.07 27.95 -37.96
CA ALA A 906 19.09 29.20 -38.72
C ALA A 906 17.81 30.05 -38.57
N ASP A 907 16.65 29.39 -38.46
CA ASP A 907 15.34 30.04 -38.31
C ASP A 907 14.86 30.11 -36.84
N ALA A 908 15.67 29.63 -35.89
CA ALA A 908 15.33 29.54 -34.47
C ALA A 908 16.09 30.60 -33.63
N ALA A 909 15.37 31.27 -32.72
CA ALA A 909 15.91 32.40 -31.96
C ALA A 909 16.73 32.12 -30.67
N PRO A 910 17.03 30.90 -30.20
CA PRO A 910 17.62 30.77 -28.86
C PRO A 910 19.17 30.92 -28.82
N VAL A 911 19.86 30.91 -29.97
CA VAL A 911 21.33 31.10 -30.05
C VAL A 911 21.72 32.30 -30.94
N PRO A 912 22.91 32.91 -30.77
CA PRO A 912 23.34 34.02 -31.61
C PRO A 912 23.44 33.64 -33.09
N VAL A 913 22.86 34.45 -33.98
CA VAL A 913 22.99 34.29 -35.44
C VAL A 913 24.38 34.70 -35.94
N ASP A 914 25.01 35.68 -35.29
CA ASP A 914 26.36 36.15 -35.61
C ASP A 914 27.44 35.14 -35.21
N ASP A 915 28.32 34.78 -36.15
CA ASP A 915 29.37 33.77 -35.95
C ASP A 915 30.36 34.16 -34.85
N GLN A 916 30.71 35.45 -34.75
CA GLN A 916 31.67 35.94 -33.77
C GLN A 916 31.09 35.80 -32.35
N ARG A 917 29.86 36.24 -32.14
CA ARG A 917 29.16 36.12 -30.85
C ARG A 917 28.84 34.67 -30.49
N PHE A 918 28.47 33.86 -31.47
CA PHE A 918 28.26 32.42 -31.27
C PHE A 918 29.55 31.77 -30.76
N GLY A 919 30.68 32.04 -31.40
CA GLY A 919 31.99 31.52 -30.99
C GLY A 919 32.39 31.96 -29.58
N GLN A 920 32.29 33.26 -29.26
CA GLN A 920 32.62 33.79 -27.94
C GLN A 920 31.79 33.15 -26.81
N LEU A 921 30.47 32.99 -27.04
CA LEU A 921 29.59 32.39 -26.06
C LEU A 921 29.82 30.88 -25.95
N LEU A 922 30.09 30.19 -27.06
CA LEU A 922 30.44 28.77 -27.04
C LEU A 922 31.75 28.52 -26.29
N ASP A 923 32.80 29.30 -26.54
CA ASP A 923 34.08 29.19 -25.85
C ASP A 923 33.93 29.39 -24.33
N THR A 924 33.00 30.25 -23.90
CA THR A 924 32.65 30.43 -22.49
C THR A 924 32.13 29.14 -21.86
N PHE A 925 31.20 28.45 -22.52
CA PHE A 925 30.64 27.19 -22.00
C PHE A 925 31.60 26.00 -22.14
N ILE A 926 32.49 26.01 -23.14
CA ILE A 926 33.59 25.04 -23.21
C ILE A 926 34.50 25.24 -22.00
N LEU A 927 34.83 26.48 -21.64
CA LEU A 927 35.64 26.76 -20.45
C LEU A 927 34.96 26.28 -19.17
N GLU A 928 33.66 26.55 -19.00
CA GLU A 928 32.86 26.04 -17.87
C GLU A 928 32.99 24.51 -17.76
N LYS A 929 32.75 23.79 -18.87
CA LYS A 929 32.80 22.33 -18.88
C LYS A 929 34.20 21.80 -18.60
N VAL A 930 35.24 22.44 -19.15
CA VAL A 930 36.64 22.04 -18.93
C VAL A 930 37.07 22.21 -17.47
N LEU A 931 36.63 23.28 -16.80
CA LEU A 931 36.93 23.48 -15.37
C LEU A 931 36.22 22.47 -14.47
N TYR A 932 34.98 22.11 -14.82
CA TYR A 932 34.23 21.03 -14.17
C TYR A 932 34.93 19.67 -14.36
N GLU A 933 35.29 19.33 -15.59
CA GLU A 933 36.04 18.12 -15.94
C GLU A 933 37.37 18.05 -15.18
N LEU A 934 38.13 19.15 -15.09
CA LEU A 934 39.40 19.18 -14.37
C LEU A 934 39.22 18.78 -12.89
N ALA A 935 38.22 19.34 -12.21
CA ALA A 935 37.93 19.00 -10.83
C ALA A 935 37.54 17.52 -10.68
N TYR A 936 36.68 17.03 -11.57
CA TYR A 936 36.21 15.65 -11.57
C TYR A 936 37.35 14.65 -11.82
N GLU A 937 38.14 14.84 -12.86
CA GLU A 937 39.24 13.92 -13.21
C GLU A 937 40.36 13.93 -12.17
N LEU A 938 40.63 15.08 -11.55
CA LEU A 938 41.57 15.15 -10.43
C LEU A 938 41.13 14.27 -9.27
N ALA A 939 39.82 14.22 -8.99
CA ALA A 939 39.25 13.42 -7.91
C ALA A 939 39.15 11.93 -8.26
N SER A 940 38.77 11.59 -9.50
CA SER A 940 38.33 10.25 -9.87
C SER A 940 39.29 9.48 -10.78
N ARG A 941 39.96 10.13 -11.74
CA ARG A 941 40.83 9.47 -12.74
C ARG A 941 42.03 10.35 -13.11
N PRO A 942 43.06 10.45 -12.24
CA PRO A 942 44.21 11.33 -12.45
C PRO A 942 44.94 11.15 -13.80
N GLN A 943 44.86 9.97 -14.39
CA GLN A 943 45.43 9.64 -15.69
C GLN A 943 44.71 10.29 -16.89
N TRP A 944 43.51 10.84 -16.69
CA TRP A 944 42.72 11.54 -17.72
C TRP A 944 42.81 13.07 -17.62
N VAL A 945 43.43 13.61 -16.55
CA VAL A 945 43.62 15.05 -16.30
C VAL A 945 44.31 15.78 -17.47
N GLY A 946 45.12 15.07 -18.27
CA GLY A 946 45.74 15.63 -19.47
C GLY A 946 44.74 16.15 -20.52
N ILE A 947 43.50 15.65 -20.53
CA ILE A 947 42.43 16.03 -21.47
C ILE A 947 41.85 17.42 -21.15
N PRO A 948 41.34 17.72 -19.93
CA PRO A 948 40.88 19.06 -19.60
C PRO A 948 42.01 20.10 -19.64
N LEU A 949 43.25 19.74 -19.24
CA LEU A 949 44.39 20.65 -19.35
C LEU A 949 44.67 21.08 -20.80
N ALA A 950 44.60 20.16 -21.76
CA ALA A 950 44.72 20.49 -23.18
C ALA A 950 43.60 21.42 -23.65
N GLY A 951 42.37 21.22 -23.15
CA GLY A 951 41.24 22.11 -23.40
C GLY A 951 41.49 23.55 -22.92
N ILE A 952 42.01 23.73 -21.69
CA ILE A 952 42.37 25.05 -21.15
C ILE A 952 43.43 25.71 -22.03
N LEU A 953 44.50 24.98 -22.38
CA LEU A 953 45.58 25.49 -23.22
C LEU A 953 45.08 25.90 -24.61
N GLN A 954 44.17 25.13 -25.21
CA GLN A 954 43.58 25.46 -26.51
C GLN A 954 42.78 26.76 -26.46
N ILE A 955 41.95 26.97 -25.43
CA ILE A 955 41.18 28.21 -25.23
C ILE A 955 42.13 29.41 -25.06
N LEU A 956 43.15 29.26 -24.20
CA LEU A 956 44.07 30.34 -23.91
C LEU A 956 44.99 30.68 -25.08
N SER A 957 45.32 29.71 -25.95
CA SER A 957 46.22 29.92 -27.09
C SER A 957 45.57 30.69 -28.25
N GLY A 958 44.25 30.92 -28.20
CA GLY A 958 43.48 31.52 -29.30
C GLY A 958 43.28 30.55 -30.48
N PRO A 959 42.44 30.89 -31.47
CA PRO A 959 42.10 29.99 -32.56
C PRO A 959 43.35 29.66 -33.39
N VAL A 960 43.75 28.39 -33.34
CA VAL A 960 44.71 27.82 -34.28
C VAL A 960 44.01 27.76 -35.64
N GLY A 961 44.33 28.72 -36.50
CA GLY A 961 44.07 28.64 -37.94
C GLY A 961 42.82 29.36 -38.44
N GLN A 962 42.98 30.62 -38.81
CA GLN A 962 42.49 31.04 -40.13
C GLN A 962 43.07 30.06 -41.16
N VAL A 963 42.26 29.13 -41.66
CA VAL A 963 42.48 28.61 -43.00
C VAL A 963 42.15 29.76 -43.94
N ARG A 964 43.19 30.51 -44.31
CA ARG A 964 43.16 31.40 -45.48
C ARG A 964 42.84 30.55 -46.71
N GLY A 965 41.79 30.95 -47.42
CA GLY A 965 41.34 30.55 -48.75
C GLY A 965 42.01 29.37 -49.43
N ARG A 966 41.21 28.33 -49.70
CA ARG A 966 40.88 27.87 -51.05
C ARG A 966 39.60 27.06 -51.04
#